data_AF-A0A9W4PEK7-F1
#
_entry.id   AF-A0A9W4PEK7-F1
#
_cell.length_a   1.000
_cell.length_b   1.000
_cell.length_c   1.000
_cell.angle_alpha   90.00
_cell.angle_beta   90.00
_cell.angle_gamma   90.00
#
_symmetry.space_group_name_H-M   'P 1'
#
loop_
_entity.id
_entity.type
_entity.pdbx_description
1 polymer ?
#
loop_
_entity_poly.entity_id
_entity_poly.type
_entity_poly.pdbx_seq_one_letter_code
_entity_poly.pdbx_strand_id
1 'polypeptide(L)'
;MIKKLLGKGKAKKAPKIKLKQVLTIVQEEDTLLIKGEFSIEHYCAKELWLYSRENEDQKIKIAESVSSSKFEFKVDMKDLMRKLEDDEPTVYDCYIKVSVPVEKLSKKTILSIEHKAEYVDVNEQVHIEYPIRLGRFQETYVNNLSIYTYENKQSIFSITNKGNLSLYFNMAPKISIKSQIEKIQNKSKTMQINGQIFTKHSRIIKGEGLVRGRQSGKEYQADISFIHNEEMNIKKYGLNRYLYDLRLDLERLVSADLVDDVYDIYMKLHLHDQEEPKMVRVGRPTTRTKLFTKKTDVSSNDGVAIVNPYYTFKASNLSLEVFNFSTDSYRYLKRMMGWRRFLALFKKKKDVWLVGERTYKAQDTGYHFFKYMRENHPEKEVYYVIEENSVEAKNVEPFGNVLYFKSKDHIKKTMESTRIISSHHPDYLYPLRTSEFKNRVKGVKVFLQHGVMGTKNMVANYGKNAVSGFSTDVFLVSSDFEKDMIVTDFGYNEKEVFATGLSRFDSLFKDDVSTKRQLLIIPTWRDWITSDEIFLESEYFERYQKLVNHPVLHDLSKNNGFEIIFCLHPNMQKFTSYFKDAPVRVISQGEVDVQRLIKESAIMITDYSSVAFDFSFLHKPVIYYQFDRDRFIGKRPSHLDLDNDLPGEIVDEVDELLGVLAEYANTDFIMKKKYMDKANRFIKYRDVHSNSRIFEVIQNAEKDQNSLTKLYNHPISKLILNRFRKSDKYFAVMKKVYKIMSKVIPVDRNLILFESGIGKQFADSPKYIYEELVKRDNKYKKVWVYNGNLPIKGKNTKLIKRLSPEYYYYLAKAGYWINNQNFPTYLSKRKETTYIQTWHGTPLKKMLFDIDNIQGRDDGYLNRVHGATRTWDYLISPSPYASTAFRSAFKYEGEILETGYPRNDLFYREDSSIIAKSVMEKLKIPKGKKVILYAPTFRDNQTSKNNKFIFELKFDLERMKEELGDEYILLLRMHVVISNNLSIPSEFEDFVINVSNYSDIQELYLISDILITDYSSVMFDFANTARPILYYTYDLEDYRDNIRGFYMDFEKEAPGPFLKTTEDIIETITNIDKINMQYKERYGLFREKYCGIEDGKATQRIMDKFFND
;
A
#
# COMPACT_ATOMS: atom_id res chain seq x y z
N MET A 1 -31.37 -29.01 22.39
CA MET A 1 -32.34 -28.66 23.46
C MET A 1 -31.77 -27.74 24.55
N ILE A 2 -30.46 -27.70 24.83
CA ILE A 2 -29.82 -26.78 25.80
C ILE A 2 -29.38 -25.45 25.14
N LYS A 3 -30.24 -24.90 24.27
CA LYS A 3 -30.11 -23.53 23.72
C LYS A 3 -31.30 -22.64 24.12
N LYS A 4 -32.27 -23.21 24.86
CA LYS A 4 -33.52 -22.57 25.27
C LYS A 4 -33.54 -22.12 26.75
N LEU A 5 -32.51 -22.42 27.55
CA LEU A 5 -32.56 -22.23 29.02
C LEU A 5 -31.63 -21.14 29.60
N LEU A 6 -30.78 -20.46 28.81
CA LEU A 6 -29.93 -19.38 29.33
C LEU A 6 -29.94 -18.14 28.43
N GLY A 7 -31.15 -17.70 28.07
CA GLY A 7 -31.37 -16.39 27.50
C GLY A 7 -31.22 -15.30 28.55
N LYS A 8 -30.00 -14.82 28.81
CA LYS A 8 -29.82 -13.43 29.28
C LYS A 8 -30.16 -12.54 28.10
N GLY A 9 -31.45 -12.20 27.99
CA GLY A 9 -31.96 -11.23 27.04
C GLY A 9 -31.24 -9.89 27.26
N LYS A 10 -30.41 -9.47 26.31
CA LYS A 10 -30.22 -8.04 26.10
C LYS A 10 -31.61 -7.51 25.76
N ALA A 11 -32.15 -6.60 26.59
CA ALA A 11 -33.35 -5.86 26.24
C ALA A 11 -33.17 -5.34 24.81
N LYS A 12 -34.05 -5.78 23.89
CA LYS A 12 -34.16 -5.16 22.58
C LYS A 12 -34.53 -3.70 22.86
N LYS A 13 -33.57 -2.77 22.71
CA LYS A 13 -33.88 -1.34 22.67
C LYS A 13 -35.04 -1.16 21.68
N ALA A 14 -36.12 -0.54 22.13
CA ALA A 14 -37.23 -0.17 21.26
C ALA A 14 -36.68 0.54 20.00
N PRO A 15 -37.25 0.26 18.80
CA PRO A 15 -36.79 0.92 17.58
C PRO A 15 -36.90 2.44 17.75
N LYS A 16 -35.79 3.17 17.57
CA LYS A 16 -35.81 4.63 17.55
C LYS A 16 -36.70 5.09 16.38
N ILE A 17 -37.75 5.84 16.67
CA ILE A 17 -38.57 6.53 15.66
C ILE A 17 -37.66 7.51 14.91
N LYS A 18 -37.63 7.42 13.57
CA LYS A 18 -36.82 8.31 12.72
C LYS A 18 -37.69 9.44 12.20
N LEU A 19 -37.31 10.67 12.54
CA LEU A 19 -38.01 11.91 12.16
C LEU A 19 -38.37 12.01 10.68
N LYS A 20 -37.47 11.64 9.76
CA LYS A 20 -37.64 11.82 8.31
C LYS A 20 -38.34 10.60 7.69
N GLN A 21 -39.59 10.71 7.28
CA GLN A 21 -40.41 9.59 6.82
C GLN A 21 -40.38 9.44 5.29
N VAL A 22 -41.07 10.30 4.56
CA VAL A 22 -41.16 10.27 3.09
C VAL A 22 -40.61 11.55 2.47
N LEU A 23 -39.93 11.44 1.33
CA LEU A 23 -39.50 12.56 0.50
C LEU A 23 -39.77 12.23 -0.97
N THR A 24 -40.38 13.14 -1.71
CA THR A 24 -40.63 13.03 -3.14
C THR A 24 -40.06 14.26 -3.82
N ILE A 25 -39.20 14.03 -4.81
CA ILE A 25 -38.54 15.07 -5.59
C ILE A 25 -38.89 14.83 -7.06
N VAL A 26 -39.51 15.82 -7.69
CA VAL A 26 -39.93 15.76 -9.10
C VAL A 26 -39.48 17.04 -9.76
N GLN A 27 -38.80 16.95 -10.91
CA GLN A 27 -38.51 18.10 -11.76
C GLN A 27 -39.37 17.99 -13.03
N GLU A 28 -40.07 19.07 -13.35
CA GLU A 28 -40.93 19.23 -14.52
C GLU A 28 -40.52 20.52 -15.21
N GLU A 29 -39.77 20.40 -16.32
CA GLU A 29 -39.26 21.54 -17.12
C GLU A 29 -38.61 22.63 -16.25
N ASP A 30 -39.30 23.76 -16.06
CA ASP A 30 -38.82 24.94 -15.32
C ASP A 30 -39.13 24.89 -13.81
N THR A 31 -39.75 23.82 -13.29
CA THR A 31 -40.15 23.72 -11.88
C THR A 31 -39.55 22.48 -11.21
N LEU A 32 -38.96 22.67 -10.02
CA LEU A 32 -38.62 21.59 -9.10
C LEU A 32 -39.60 21.54 -7.92
N LEU A 33 -40.26 20.39 -7.76
CA LEU A 33 -41.23 20.10 -6.72
C LEU A 33 -40.63 19.16 -5.67
N ILE A 34 -40.59 19.61 -4.41
CA ILE A 34 -40.08 18.84 -3.27
C ILE A 34 -41.19 18.69 -2.23
N LYS A 35 -41.71 17.47 -2.08
CA LYS A 35 -42.72 17.09 -1.08
C LYS A 35 -42.10 16.21 -0.01
N GLY A 36 -42.47 16.40 1.25
CA GLY A 36 -41.97 15.51 2.30
C GLY A 36 -42.86 15.44 3.52
N GLU A 37 -42.61 14.40 4.33
CA GLU A 37 -43.35 14.11 5.55
C GLU A 37 -42.38 13.77 6.68
N PHE A 38 -42.57 14.43 7.82
CA PHE A 38 -41.93 14.05 9.08
C PHE A 38 -42.83 13.10 9.87
N SER A 39 -42.22 12.12 10.54
CA SER A 39 -42.94 11.13 11.37
C SER A 39 -43.39 11.69 12.72
N ILE A 40 -43.11 12.96 13.02
CA ILE A 40 -43.42 13.63 14.29
C ILE A 40 -44.14 14.92 13.93
N GLU A 41 -45.42 15.02 14.31
CA GLU A 41 -46.32 16.09 13.86
C GLU A 41 -45.87 17.50 14.25
N HIS A 42 -45.19 17.65 15.38
CA HIS A 42 -44.71 18.95 15.86
C HIS A 42 -43.43 19.45 15.17
N TYR A 43 -42.84 18.67 14.26
CA TYR A 43 -41.77 19.16 13.39
C TYR A 43 -42.38 19.69 12.12
N CYS A 44 -42.32 21.00 11.92
CA CYS A 44 -42.89 21.65 10.73
C CYS A 44 -41.78 22.23 9.86
N ALA A 45 -41.81 21.97 8.55
CA ALA A 45 -40.90 22.61 7.60
C ALA A 45 -41.48 23.95 7.13
N LYS A 46 -40.65 24.99 7.07
CA LYS A 46 -41.07 26.37 6.71
C LYS A 46 -40.39 26.87 5.45
N GLU A 47 -39.07 26.67 5.34
CA GLU A 47 -38.25 27.26 4.27
C GLU A 47 -37.25 26.24 3.71
N LEU A 48 -36.91 26.40 2.44
CA LEU A 48 -35.88 25.64 1.75
C LEU A 48 -34.71 26.57 1.38
N TRP A 49 -33.51 26.12 1.72
CA TRP A 49 -32.28 26.90 1.59
C TRP A 49 -31.17 26.12 0.88
N LEU A 50 -30.27 26.85 0.22
CA LEU A 50 -29.01 26.37 -0.35
C LEU A 50 -27.83 26.96 0.45
N TYR A 51 -26.92 26.09 0.87
CA TYR A 51 -25.71 26.47 1.62
C TYR A 51 -24.50 26.09 0.76
N SER A 52 -23.64 27.06 0.41
CA SER A 52 -22.43 26.77 -0.36
C SER A 52 -21.48 25.86 0.44
N ARG A 53 -20.75 24.98 -0.24
CA ARG A 53 -19.69 24.16 0.38
C ARG A 53 -18.36 24.88 0.48
N GLU A 54 -18.17 25.93 -0.29
CA GLU A 54 -16.90 26.67 -0.39
C GLU A 54 -16.96 27.98 0.37
N ASN A 55 -18.14 28.61 0.46
CA ASN A 55 -18.36 29.83 1.21
C ASN A 55 -19.42 29.63 2.31
N GLU A 56 -18.99 29.59 3.59
CA GLU A 56 -19.90 29.31 4.72
C GLU A 56 -20.95 30.40 4.97
N ASP A 57 -20.69 31.62 4.50
CA ASP A 57 -21.60 32.78 4.66
C ASP A 57 -22.66 32.84 3.55
N GLN A 58 -22.45 32.14 2.44
CA GLN A 58 -23.37 32.13 1.32
C GLN A 58 -24.55 31.16 1.55
N LYS A 59 -25.69 31.72 1.95
CA LYS A 59 -26.95 31.01 2.22
C LYS A 59 -28.10 31.66 1.45
N ILE A 60 -28.74 30.89 0.58
CA ILE A 60 -29.78 31.42 -0.33
C ILE A 60 -31.11 30.73 -0.05
N LYS A 61 -32.15 31.52 0.26
CA LYS A 61 -33.53 31.03 0.38
C LYS A 61 -34.12 30.82 -1.01
N ILE A 62 -34.59 29.60 -1.30
CA ILE A 62 -35.05 29.22 -2.63
C ILE A 62 -36.54 28.84 -2.71
N ALA A 63 -37.17 28.51 -1.59
CA ALA A 63 -38.63 28.35 -1.51
C ALA A 63 -39.12 28.48 -0.06
N GLU A 64 -40.41 28.74 0.10
CA GLU A 64 -41.11 28.75 1.38
C GLU A 64 -42.46 28.04 1.25
N SER A 65 -42.97 27.53 2.36
CA SER A 65 -44.21 26.74 2.42
C SER A 65 -44.97 27.05 3.70
N VAL A 66 -46.26 26.72 3.74
CA VAL A 66 -47.03 26.77 4.98
C VAL A 66 -46.44 25.77 5.97
N SER A 67 -46.09 26.27 7.16
CA SER A 67 -45.45 25.48 8.22
C SER A 67 -46.25 24.22 8.54
N SER A 68 -45.74 23.05 8.15
CA SER A 68 -46.44 21.77 8.31
C SER A 68 -45.46 20.60 8.40
N SER A 69 -45.88 19.53 9.06
CA SER A 69 -45.16 18.24 9.08
C SER A 69 -45.22 17.50 7.75
N LYS A 70 -46.24 17.81 6.93
CA LYS A 70 -46.33 17.46 5.50
C LYS A 70 -46.13 18.74 4.69
N PHE A 71 -44.98 18.84 4.04
CA PHE A 71 -44.54 20.07 3.39
C PHE A 71 -44.38 19.89 1.89
N GLU A 72 -44.55 21.00 1.17
CA GLU A 72 -44.40 21.09 -0.27
C GLU A 72 -43.67 22.39 -0.63
N PHE A 73 -42.54 22.27 -1.31
CA PHE A 73 -41.77 23.39 -1.84
C PHE A 73 -41.81 23.32 -3.37
N LYS A 74 -42.15 24.46 -3.99
CA LYS A 74 -42.07 24.66 -5.43
C LYS A 74 -40.95 25.65 -5.71
N VAL A 75 -39.93 25.22 -6.45
CA VAL A 75 -38.77 26.04 -6.82
C VAL A 75 -38.87 26.33 -8.32
N ASP A 76 -38.87 27.60 -8.68
CA ASP A 76 -38.74 28.05 -10.06
C ASP A 76 -37.26 28.01 -10.45
N MET A 77 -36.92 27.20 -11.45
CA MET A 77 -35.53 26.97 -11.87
C MET A 77 -34.93 28.22 -12.52
N LYS A 78 -35.73 29.05 -13.19
CA LYS A 78 -35.25 30.29 -13.82
C LYS A 78 -34.92 31.35 -12.78
N ASP A 79 -35.78 31.52 -11.76
CA ASP A 79 -35.49 32.40 -10.63
C ASP A 79 -34.25 31.94 -9.85
N LEU A 80 -34.12 30.62 -9.64
CA LEU A 80 -32.95 30.03 -9.02
C LEU A 80 -31.66 30.34 -9.80
N MET A 81 -31.67 30.16 -11.13
CA MET A 81 -30.49 30.42 -11.96
C MET A 81 -30.06 31.90 -11.93
N ARG A 82 -31.01 32.85 -11.87
CA ARG A 82 -30.71 34.28 -11.71
C ARG A 82 -30.08 34.61 -10.35
N LYS A 83 -30.54 33.96 -9.28
CA LYS A 83 -29.96 34.13 -7.93
C LYS A 83 -28.52 33.62 -7.82
N LEU A 84 -28.11 32.72 -8.71
CA LEU A 84 -26.78 32.12 -8.76
C LEU A 84 -25.92 32.70 -9.88
N GLU A 85 -26.36 33.78 -10.54
CA GLU A 85 -25.73 34.27 -11.76
C GLU A 85 -24.26 34.66 -11.51
N ASP A 86 -23.95 35.34 -10.43
CA ASP A 86 -22.57 35.80 -10.15
C ASP A 86 -21.67 34.73 -9.50
N ASP A 87 -22.17 33.50 -9.32
CA ASP A 87 -21.43 32.46 -8.60
C ASP A 87 -20.41 31.73 -9.50
N GLU A 88 -19.25 31.43 -8.93
CA GLU A 88 -18.30 30.49 -9.51
C GLU A 88 -18.85 29.05 -9.49
N PRO A 89 -18.31 28.13 -10.32
CA PRO A 89 -18.71 26.72 -10.30
C PRO A 89 -18.58 26.12 -8.89
N THR A 90 -19.72 25.82 -8.26
CA THR A 90 -19.73 25.32 -6.88
C THR A 90 -20.84 24.29 -6.61
N VAL A 91 -20.86 23.74 -5.38
CA VAL A 91 -21.87 22.79 -4.92
C VAL A 91 -22.63 23.35 -3.72
N TYR A 92 -23.94 23.43 -3.85
CA TYR A 92 -24.83 23.80 -2.76
C TYR A 92 -25.45 22.59 -2.08
N ASP A 93 -25.43 22.57 -0.75
CA ASP A 93 -26.17 21.59 0.04
C ASP A 93 -27.57 22.14 0.39
N CYS A 94 -28.62 21.34 0.12
CA CYS A 94 -29.99 21.75 0.43
C CYS A 94 -30.30 21.54 1.93
N TYR A 95 -30.92 22.54 2.56
CA TYR A 95 -31.39 22.51 3.95
C TYR A 95 -32.85 22.91 4.03
N ILE A 96 -33.59 22.29 4.95
CA ILE A 96 -34.94 22.70 5.33
C ILE A 96 -34.84 23.40 6.69
N LYS A 97 -35.34 24.63 6.80
CA LYS A 97 -35.57 25.28 8.09
C LYS A 97 -36.82 24.68 8.73
N VAL A 98 -36.66 24.03 9.87
CA VAL A 98 -37.78 23.44 10.63
C VAL A 98 -38.11 24.29 11.84
N SER A 99 -39.38 24.38 12.19
CA SER A 99 -39.91 25.03 13.39
C SER A 99 -40.53 23.98 14.31
N VAL A 100 -40.18 24.01 15.59
CA VAL A 100 -40.64 23.05 16.60
C VAL A 100 -40.94 23.78 17.92
N PRO A 101 -42.06 23.49 18.61
CA PRO A 101 -42.31 24.03 19.95
C PRO A 101 -41.22 23.55 20.94
N VAL A 102 -40.62 24.48 21.69
CA VAL A 102 -39.51 24.18 22.62
C VAL A 102 -39.89 23.10 23.65
N GLU A 103 -41.13 23.13 24.13
CA GLU A 103 -41.70 22.18 25.10
C GLU A 103 -41.70 20.72 24.60
N LYS A 104 -41.69 20.51 23.28
CA LYS A 104 -41.69 19.17 22.67
C LYS A 104 -40.28 18.62 22.44
N LEU A 105 -39.24 19.38 22.76
CA LEU A 105 -37.84 18.97 22.59
C LEU A 105 -37.19 18.57 23.92
N SER A 106 -36.37 17.52 23.87
CA SER A 106 -35.57 17.14 25.03
C SER A 106 -34.47 18.17 25.29
N LYS A 107 -34.11 18.42 26.56
CA LYS A 107 -32.97 19.28 26.94
C LYS A 107 -31.68 18.95 26.19
N LYS A 108 -31.43 17.66 25.94
CA LYS A 108 -30.30 17.19 25.15
C LYS A 108 -30.34 17.62 23.68
N THR A 109 -31.53 17.66 23.08
CA THR A 109 -31.72 18.11 21.70
C THR A 109 -31.49 19.61 21.60
N ILE A 110 -32.03 20.39 22.53
CA ILE A 110 -31.89 21.85 22.59
C ILE A 110 -30.40 22.24 22.67
N LEU A 111 -29.65 21.69 23.62
CA LEU A 111 -28.18 21.88 23.74
C LEU A 111 -27.41 21.46 22.47
N SER A 112 -27.97 20.55 21.66
CA SER A 112 -27.31 20.09 20.45
C SER A 112 -27.49 21.02 19.24
N ILE A 113 -28.51 21.89 19.25
CA ILE A 113 -28.88 22.77 18.13
C ILE A 113 -28.73 24.27 18.45
N GLU A 114 -28.55 24.65 19.73
CA GLU A 114 -28.46 26.01 20.25
C GLU A 114 -27.64 26.99 19.37
N HIS A 115 -26.39 26.68 19.06
CA HIS A 115 -25.50 27.44 18.16
C HIS A 115 -26.00 27.68 16.71
N LYS A 116 -27.11 27.07 16.28
CA LYS A 116 -27.66 27.14 14.91
C LYS A 116 -29.16 27.40 14.90
N ALA A 117 -29.73 27.80 16.03
CA ALA A 117 -31.16 27.87 16.23
C ALA A 117 -31.61 29.29 16.59
N GLU A 118 -32.75 29.69 16.06
CA GLU A 118 -33.42 30.96 16.34
C GLU A 118 -34.67 30.69 17.15
N TYR A 119 -34.91 31.48 18.20
CA TYR A 119 -36.13 31.38 19.00
C TYR A 119 -37.16 32.37 18.47
N VAL A 120 -38.36 31.87 18.17
CA VAL A 120 -39.43 32.67 17.57
C VAL A 120 -40.71 32.45 18.37
N ASP A 121 -41.41 33.53 18.70
CA ASP A 121 -42.72 33.47 19.34
C ASP A 121 -43.81 33.30 18.28
N VAL A 122 -44.59 32.23 18.38
CA VAL A 122 -45.69 31.92 17.46
C VAL A 122 -46.92 31.57 18.30
N ASN A 123 -47.93 32.44 18.32
CA ASN A 123 -49.19 32.26 19.05
C ASN A 123 -49.00 31.92 20.54
N GLU A 124 -48.22 32.72 21.27
CA GLU A 124 -47.96 32.57 22.72
C GLU A 124 -47.20 31.27 23.09
N GLN A 125 -46.57 30.61 22.11
CA GLN A 125 -45.68 29.47 22.29
C GLN A 125 -44.31 29.74 21.68
N VAL A 126 -43.25 29.48 22.47
CA VAL A 126 -41.87 29.63 22.01
C VAL A 126 -41.51 28.45 21.11
N HIS A 127 -41.26 28.74 19.84
CA HIS A 127 -40.72 27.81 18.86
C HIS A 127 -39.21 27.99 18.71
N ILE A 128 -38.52 26.91 18.36
CA ILE A 128 -37.12 26.93 17.94
C ILE A 128 -37.03 26.56 16.46
N GLU A 129 -36.44 27.45 15.67
CA GLU A 129 -36.22 27.27 14.24
C GLU A 129 -34.75 26.93 13.96
N TYR A 130 -34.47 25.90 13.18
CA TYR A 130 -33.09 25.53 12.82
C TYR A 130 -33.01 24.73 11.50
N PRO A 131 -31.87 24.76 10.79
CA PRO A 131 -31.72 24.06 9.53
C PRO A 131 -31.43 22.56 9.71
N ILE A 132 -32.11 21.72 8.93
CA ILE A 132 -31.83 20.28 8.80
C ILE A 132 -31.52 19.97 7.34
N ARG A 133 -30.38 19.31 7.10
CA ARG A 133 -29.96 18.92 5.73
C ARG A 133 -31.03 18.08 5.04
N LEU A 134 -31.41 18.42 3.82
CA LEU A 134 -32.44 17.74 3.05
C LEU A 134 -31.96 16.38 2.51
N GLY A 135 -32.79 15.36 2.69
CA GLY A 135 -32.54 13.97 2.29
C GLY A 135 -32.38 13.00 3.47
N ARG A 136 -32.07 11.74 3.14
CA ARG A 136 -32.01 10.59 4.06
C ARG A 136 -33.33 10.25 4.76
N PHE A 137 -34.45 10.45 4.06
CA PHE A 137 -35.77 10.00 4.49
C PHE A 137 -35.86 8.47 4.43
N GLN A 138 -36.79 7.86 5.15
CA GLN A 138 -36.94 6.40 5.13
C GLN A 138 -37.31 5.91 3.72
N GLU A 139 -38.17 6.67 3.06
CA GLU A 139 -38.59 6.47 1.68
C GLU A 139 -38.29 7.74 0.90
N THR A 140 -37.64 7.61 -0.25
CA THR A 140 -37.29 8.74 -1.11
C THR A 140 -37.57 8.42 -2.56
N TYR A 141 -38.53 9.14 -3.14
CA TYR A 141 -38.94 9.08 -4.53
C TYR A 141 -38.25 10.21 -5.30
N VAL A 142 -37.61 9.87 -6.42
CA VAL A 142 -36.88 10.84 -7.26
C VAL A 142 -37.25 10.59 -8.70
N ASN A 143 -37.86 11.59 -9.34
CA ASN A 143 -38.32 11.52 -10.71
C ASN A 143 -37.78 12.70 -11.52
N ASN A 144 -37.29 12.42 -12.73
CA ASN A 144 -36.98 13.40 -13.78
C ASN A 144 -35.99 14.52 -13.41
N LEU A 145 -35.10 14.33 -12.43
CA LEU A 145 -34.00 15.28 -12.23
C LEU A 145 -33.13 15.33 -13.48
N SER A 146 -32.98 16.50 -14.09
CA SER A 146 -32.20 16.69 -15.33
C SER A 146 -31.40 17.98 -15.26
N ILE A 147 -30.41 18.09 -16.14
CA ILE A 147 -29.64 19.33 -16.30
C ILE A 147 -30.60 20.43 -16.76
N TYR A 148 -30.58 21.57 -16.06
CA TYR A 148 -31.28 22.78 -16.43
C TYR A 148 -30.28 23.80 -16.95
N THR A 149 -30.55 24.39 -18.12
CA THR A 149 -29.64 25.34 -18.78
C THR A 149 -30.32 26.69 -18.95
N TYR A 150 -29.67 27.75 -18.50
CA TYR A 150 -30.13 29.14 -18.65
C TYR A 150 -28.93 30.05 -18.90
N GLU A 151 -28.95 30.86 -19.96
CA GLU A 151 -27.90 31.84 -20.31
C GLU A 151 -26.46 31.26 -20.25
N ASN A 152 -26.24 30.11 -20.89
CA ASN A 152 -24.98 29.34 -20.91
C ASN A 152 -24.50 28.77 -19.56
N LYS A 153 -25.31 28.89 -18.50
CA LYS A 153 -25.05 28.26 -17.19
C LYS A 153 -25.90 27.01 -17.04
N GLN A 154 -25.36 26.02 -16.33
CA GLN A 154 -26.00 24.73 -16.11
C GLN A 154 -26.16 24.45 -14.63
N SER A 155 -27.29 23.86 -14.24
CA SER A 155 -27.47 23.36 -12.89
C SER A 155 -28.15 21.99 -12.86
N ILE A 156 -27.82 21.18 -11.87
CA ILE A 156 -28.46 19.88 -11.66
C ILE A 156 -28.61 19.56 -10.18
N PHE A 157 -29.83 19.23 -9.78
CA PHE A 157 -30.12 18.63 -8.48
C PHE A 157 -29.73 17.15 -8.49
N SER A 158 -29.00 16.71 -7.47
CA SER A 158 -28.50 15.34 -7.41
C SER A 158 -28.42 14.80 -5.98
N ILE A 159 -28.75 13.52 -5.83
CA ILE A 159 -28.66 12.82 -4.55
C ILE A 159 -27.21 12.39 -4.31
N THR A 160 -26.58 13.00 -3.31
CA THR A 160 -25.23 12.64 -2.87
C THR A 160 -25.11 11.16 -2.49
N ASN A 161 -23.88 10.65 -2.48
CA ASN A 161 -23.57 9.28 -2.06
C ASN A 161 -24.10 8.88 -0.67
N LYS A 162 -24.44 9.86 0.18
CA LYS A 162 -24.98 9.67 1.53
C LYS A 162 -26.50 9.77 1.59
N GLY A 163 -27.17 10.04 0.46
CA GLY A 163 -28.64 10.18 0.37
C GLY A 163 -29.17 11.59 0.66
N ASN A 164 -28.32 12.62 0.63
CA ASN A 164 -28.75 14.02 0.77
C ASN A 164 -28.92 14.69 -0.61
N LEU A 165 -29.83 15.65 -0.73
CA LEU A 165 -29.98 16.47 -1.93
C LEU A 165 -28.95 17.61 -1.95
N SER A 166 -28.37 17.85 -3.12
CA SER A 166 -27.45 18.96 -3.39
C SER A 166 -27.71 19.49 -4.81
N LEU A 167 -27.43 20.77 -5.02
CA LEU A 167 -27.40 21.39 -6.34
C LEU A 167 -25.93 21.52 -6.78
N TYR A 168 -25.64 21.11 -8.00
CA TYR A 168 -24.36 21.36 -8.66
C TYR A 168 -24.58 22.48 -9.67
N PHE A 169 -23.79 23.54 -9.57
CA PHE A 169 -23.89 24.72 -10.42
C PHE A 169 -22.62 24.85 -11.26
N ASN A 170 -22.78 24.95 -12.59
CA ASN A 170 -21.71 24.97 -13.59
C ASN A 170 -20.65 23.86 -13.43
N MET A 171 -21.03 22.73 -12.82
CA MET A 171 -20.17 21.56 -12.69
C MET A 171 -20.98 20.27 -12.71
N ALA A 172 -20.36 19.20 -13.21
CA ALA A 172 -20.99 17.89 -13.25
C ALA A 172 -20.82 17.14 -11.91
N PRO A 173 -21.85 16.42 -11.45
CA PRO A 173 -21.73 15.60 -10.25
C PRO A 173 -20.73 14.46 -10.45
N LYS A 174 -19.87 14.23 -9.44
CA LYS A 174 -18.87 13.17 -9.51
C LYS A 174 -19.52 11.78 -9.55
N ILE A 175 -19.43 11.12 -10.71
CA ILE A 175 -19.96 9.78 -10.92
C ILE A 175 -19.23 8.77 -10.05
N SER A 176 -19.99 7.86 -9.44
CA SER A 176 -19.41 6.70 -8.74
C SER A 176 -20.24 5.44 -9.00
N ILE A 177 -19.92 4.74 -10.08
CA ILE A 177 -20.57 3.48 -10.43
C ILE A 177 -19.87 2.29 -9.79
N LYS A 178 -20.65 1.37 -9.25
CA LYS A 178 -20.15 0.07 -8.77
C LYS A 178 -20.94 -1.06 -9.42
N SER A 179 -20.25 -2.01 -10.02
CA SER A 179 -20.81 -3.30 -10.42
C SER A 179 -20.40 -4.40 -9.45
N GLN A 180 -21.29 -5.38 -9.25
CA GLN A 180 -21.06 -6.62 -8.52
C GLN A 180 -21.69 -7.79 -9.28
N ILE A 181 -20.91 -8.84 -9.55
CA ILE A 181 -21.43 -10.06 -10.18
C ILE A 181 -21.99 -11.01 -9.10
N GLU A 182 -23.23 -11.46 -9.28
CA GLU A 182 -23.89 -12.41 -8.39
C GLU A 182 -23.84 -13.85 -8.90
N LYS A 183 -23.93 -14.03 -10.22
CA LYS A 183 -23.98 -15.36 -10.84
C LYS A 183 -23.37 -15.33 -12.23
N ILE A 184 -22.68 -16.40 -12.59
CA ILE A 184 -22.24 -16.66 -13.97
C ILE A 184 -22.73 -18.06 -14.33
N GLN A 185 -23.34 -18.19 -15.50
CA GLN A 185 -23.83 -19.46 -16.04
C GLN A 185 -23.31 -19.63 -17.47
N ASN A 186 -22.75 -20.80 -17.77
CA ASN A 186 -22.30 -21.14 -19.11
C ASN A 186 -23.35 -22.05 -19.75
N LYS A 187 -23.77 -21.71 -20.97
CA LYS A 187 -24.47 -22.58 -21.92
C LYS A 187 -23.52 -22.85 -23.11
N SER A 188 -23.77 -23.86 -23.93
CA SER A 188 -22.79 -24.40 -24.91
C SER A 188 -22.01 -23.32 -25.69
N LYS A 189 -22.67 -22.27 -26.17
CA LYS A 189 -22.07 -21.16 -26.94
C LYS A 189 -22.17 -19.78 -26.28
N THR A 190 -22.83 -19.67 -25.13
CA THR A 190 -23.11 -18.38 -24.49
C THR A 190 -22.76 -18.35 -23.00
N MET A 191 -22.29 -17.21 -22.52
CA MET A 191 -22.05 -16.96 -21.10
C MET A 191 -22.99 -15.88 -20.59
N GLN A 192 -23.82 -16.23 -19.61
CA GLN A 192 -24.76 -15.32 -18.98
C GLN A 192 -24.20 -14.85 -17.63
N ILE A 193 -24.13 -13.54 -17.44
CA ILE A 193 -23.58 -12.88 -16.26
C ILE A 193 -24.70 -12.04 -15.63
N ASN A 194 -25.11 -12.41 -14.43
CA ASN A 194 -26.09 -11.68 -13.64
C ASN A 194 -25.42 -10.94 -12.50
N GLY A 195 -25.86 -9.70 -12.25
CA GLY A 195 -25.34 -8.93 -11.15
C GLY A 195 -26.16 -7.70 -10.80
N GLN A 196 -25.60 -6.89 -9.91
CA GLN A 196 -26.14 -5.60 -9.50
C GLN A 196 -25.20 -4.48 -9.95
N ILE A 197 -25.78 -3.38 -10.40
CA ILE A 197 -25.06 -2.14 -10.67
C ILE A 197 -25.68 -1.00 -9.86
N PHE A 198 -24.81 -0.23 -9.22
CA PHE A 198 -25.13 0.91 -8.37
C PHE A 198 -24.59 2.16 -9.05
N THR A 199 -25.46 2.94 -9.67
CA THR A 199 -25.12 4.21 -10.34
C THR A 199 -25.38 5.42 -9.45
N LYS A 200 -26.04 5.20 -8.29
CA LYS A 200 -26.28 6.21 -7.25
C LYS A 200 -27.23 7.32 -7.74
N HIS A 201 -26.77 8.54 -8.01
CA HIS A 201 -27.68 9.59 -8.50
C HIS A 201 -28.01 9.42 -9.98
N SER A 202 -27.10 8.89 -10.78
CA SER A 202 -27.27 8.80 -12.23
C SER A 202 -28.23 7.69 -12.63
N ARG A 203 -29.27 8.00 -13.41
CA ARG A 203 -30.18 7.00 -14.00
C ARG A 203 -29.57 6.45 -15.30
N ILE A 204 -29.66 5.13 -15.52
CA ILE A 204 -29.27 4.51 -16.79
C ILE A 204 -30.40 4.69 -17.80
N ILE A 205 -30.12 5.35 -18.92
CA ILE A 205 -31.04 5.48 -20.07
C ILE A 205 -30.89 4.27 -20.98
N LYS A 206 -29.65 3.97 -21.38
CA LYS A 206 -29.28 2.88 -22.27
C LYS A 206 -27.96 2.28 -21.80
N GLY A 207 -27.76 0.99 -22.04
CA GLY A 207 -26.44 0.41 -21.91
C GLY A 207 -26.16 -0.66 -22.94
N GLU A 208 -24.87 -0.85 -23.23
CA GLU A 208 -24.35 -1.78 -24.22
C GLU A 208 -23.25 -2.63 -23.57
N GLY A 209 -23.24 -3.94 -23.83
CA GLY A 209 -22.13 -4.80 -23.44
C GLY A 209 -21.02 -4.71 -24.49
N LEU A 210 -19.77 -4.63 -24.05
CA LEU A 210 -18.60 -4.64 -24.94
C LEU A 210 -17.58 -5.66 -24.46
N VAL A 211 -17.06 -6.48 -25.36
CA VAL A 211 -15.97 -7.41 -25.10
C VAL A 211 -14.79 -7.03 -25.97
N ARG A 212 -13.62 -6.81 -25.37
CA ARG A 212 -12.40 -6.34 -26.05
C ARG A 212 -11.20 -7.24 -25.77
N GLY A 213 -10.52 -7.71 -26.81
CA GLY A 213 -9.25 -8.43 -26.72
C GLY A 213 -8.09 -7.50 -26.36
N ARG A 214 -7.18 -7.92 -25.48
CA ARG A 214 -6.04 -7.09 -25.05
C ARG A 214 -4.91 -7.07 -26.07
N GLN A 215 -4.65 -8.21 -26.71
CA GLN A 215 -3.57 -8.35 -27.67
C GLN A 215 -4.07 -8.12 -29.09
N SER A 216 -5.20 -8.72 -29.45
CA SER A 216 -5.76 -8.58 -30.80
C SER A 216 -6.44 -7.23 -31.05
N GLY A 217 -6.86 -6.53 -29.99
CA GLY A 217 -7.72 -5.35 -30.10
C GLY A 217 -9.13 -5.64 -30.64
N LYS A 218 -9.48 -6.92 -30.89
CA LYS A 218 -10.78 -7.32 -31.45
C LYS A 218 -11.90 -6.97 -30.48
N GLU A 219 -12.94 -6.32 -30.99
CA GLU A 219 -14.11 -5.91 -30.21
C GLU A 219 -15.40 -6.50 -30.78
N TYR A 220 -16.35 -6.84 -29.90
CA TYR A 220 -17.72 -7.13 -30.30
C TYR A 220 -18.72 -6.75 -29.21
N GLN A 221 -19.93 -6.41 -29.64
CA GLN A 221 -21.03 -6.06 -28.76
C GLN A 221 -21.69 -7.30 -28.15
N ALA A 222 -22.14 -7.16 -26.92
CA ALA A 222 -22.83 -8.18 -26.15
C ALA A 222 -24.17 -7.64 -25.64
N ASP A 223 -25.20 -8.49 -25.64
CA ASP A 223 -26.54 -8.11 -25.20
C ASP A 223 -26.55 -7.86 -23.70
N ILE A 224 -27.09 -6.71 -23.27
CA ILE A 224 -27.28 -6.38 -21.86
C ILE A 224 -28.68 -5.83 -21.63
N SER A 225 -29.31 -6.26 -20.55
CA SER A 225 -30.54 -5.65 -20.04
C SER A 225 -30.38 -5.22 -18.59
N PHE A 226 -31.11 -4.17 -18.21
CA PHE A 226 -31.14 -3.63 -16.85
C PHE A 226 -32.58 -3.63 -16.33
N ILE A 227 -32.77 -4.13 -15.11
CA ILE A 227 -34.05 -4.10 -14.39
C ILE A 227 -33.89 -3.16 -13.22
N HIS A 228 -34.68 -2.08 -13.21
CA HIS A 228 -34.66 -1.07 -12.16
C HIS A 228 -35.28 -1.61 -10.86
N ASN A 229 -34.57 -1.50 -9.73
CA ASN A 229 -35.05 -1.99 -8.43
C ASN A 229 -35.66 -0.87 -7.59
N GLU A 230 -36.88 -0.46 -7.96
CA GLU A 230 -37.54 0.72 -7.39
C GLU A 230 -37.75 0.62 -5.87
N GLU A 231 -38.24 -0.51 -5.39
CA GLU A 231 -38.52 -0.73 -3.96
C GLU A 231 -37.25 -0.55 -3.10
N MET A 232 -36.11 -1.06 -3.56
CA MET A 232 -34.86 -0.93 -2.83
C MET A 232 -34.29 0.50 -2.91
N ASN A 233 -34.49 1.19 -4.04
CA ASN A 233 -34.00 2.55 -4.24
C ASN A 233 -34.72 3.52 -3.30
N ILE A 234 -36.05 3.39 -3.21
CA ILE A 234 -36.89 4.17 -2.28
C ILE A 234 -36.38 4.03 -0.85
N LYS A 235 -36.15 2.79 -0.39
CA LYS A 235 -35.62 2.50 0.97
C LYS A 235 -34.14 2.85 1.17
N LYS A 236 -33.43 3.19 0.09
CA LYS A 236 -32.00 3.57 0.08
C LYS A 236 -31.82 5.01 -0.38
N TYR A 237 -32.73 5.89 0.03
CA TYR A 237 -32.62 7.34 -0.16
C TYR A 237 -32.70 7.78 -1.63
N GLY A 238 -33.42 7.03 -2.48
CA GLY A 238 -33.57 7.33 -3.90
C GLY A 238 -32.32 7.01 -4.74
N LEU A 239 -31.34 6.30 -4.18
CA LEU A 239 -30.11 5.94 -4.91
C LEU A 239 -30.38 4.79 -5.89
N ASN A 240 -30.11 5.03 -7.17
CA ASN A 240 -30.32 4.11 -8.28
C ASN A 240 -29.52 2.82 -8.17
N ARG A 241 -30.26 1.70 -8.28
CA ARG A 241 -29.76 0.32 -8.33
C ARG A 241 -30.51 -0.43 -9.41
N TYR A 242 -29.75 -1.22 -10.16
CA TYR A 242 -30.28 -2.08 -11.21
C TYR A 242 -29.75 -3.49 -11.03
N LEU A 243 -30.57 -4.48 -11.37
CA LEU A 243 -30.10 -5.80 -11.73
C LEU A 243 -29.72 -5.78 -13.21
N TYR A 244 -28.63 -6.43 -13.59
CA TYR A 244 -28.25 -6.57 -15.00
C TYR A 244 -28.15 -8.04 -15.41
N ASP A 245 -28.50 -8.32 -16.66
CA ASP A 245 -28.31 -9.59 -17.37
C ASP A 245 -27.46 -9.32 -18.62
N LEU A 246 -26.20 -9.75 -18.59
CA LEU A 246 -25.25 -9.58 -19.70
C LEU A 246 -24.99 -10.95 -20.34
N ARG A 247 -25.14 -11.05 -21.67
CA ARG A 247 -24.99 -12.29 -22.43
C ARG A 247 -23.87 -12.15 -23.44
N LEU A 248 -22.85 -12.98 -23.29
CA LEU A 248 -21.69 -13.03 -24.18
C LEU A 248 -21.87 -14.18 -25.18
N ASP A 249 -21.73 -13.88 -26.47
CA ASP A 249 -21.51 -14.87 -27.51
C ASP A 249 -20.04 -15.30 -27.46
N LEU A 250 -19.79 -16.56 -27.12
CA LEU A 250 -18.44 -17.08 -26.95
C LEU A 250 -17.85 -17.63 -28.26
N GLU A 251 -18.67 -17.87 -29.28
CA GLU A 251 -18.18 -18.37 -30.59
C GLU A 251 -17.30 -17.31 -31.26
N ARG A 252 -17.62 -16.02 -31.07
CA ARG A 252 -16.82 -14.87 -31.54
C ARG A 252 -15.40 -14.78 -30.95
N LEU A 253 -15.15 -15.51 -29.85
CA LEU A 253 -13.84 -15.58 -29.21
C LEU A 253 -12.92 -16.62 -29.85
N VAL A 254 -13.47 -17.53 -30.67
CA VAL A 254 -12.66 -18.47 -31.45
C VAL A 254 -11.90 -17.67 -32.50
N SER A 255 -10.57 -17.84 -32.53
CA SER A 255 -9.69 -17.15 -33.48
C SER A 255 -9.28 -18.10 -34.60
N ALA A 256 -9.41 -17.66 -35.86
CA ALA A 256 -8.96 -18.41 -37.03
C ALA A 256 -7.43 -18.60 -37.04
N ASP A 257 -6.69 -17.60 -36.56
CA ASP A 257 -5.23 -17.66 -36.44
C ASP A 257 -4.76 -18.46 -35.22
N LEU A 258 -5.69 -19.04 -34.45
CA LEU A 258 -5.44 -19.83 -33.24
C LEU A 258 -4.62 -19.10 -32.14
N VAL A 259 -4.55 -17.77 -32.20
CA VAL A 259 -3.84 -16.92 -31.23
C VAL A 259 -4.63 -16.85 -29.92
N ASP A 260 -3.92 -16.92 -28.79
CA ASP A 260 -4.51 -16.71 -27.47
C ASP A 260 -4.72 -15.23 -27.16
N ASP A 261 -5.77 -14.90 -26.42
CA ASP A 261 -5.98 -13.53 -25.97
C ASP A 261 -6.69 -13.51 -24.61
N VAL A 262 -6.65 -12.36 -23.96
CA VAL A 262 -7.42 -12.02 -22.78
C VAL A 262 -8.49 -11.02 -23.17
N TYR A 263 -9.75 -11.40 -22.99
CA TYR A 263 -10.88 -10.53 -23.28
C TYR A 263 -11.38 -9.84 -22.01
N ASP A 264 -11.49 -8.53 -22.10
CA ASP A 264 -11.99 -7.65 -21.07
C ASP A 264 -13.45 -7.27 -21.36
N ILE A 265 -14.34 -7.52 -20.39
CA ILE A 265 -15.77 -7.21 -20.50
C ILE A 265 -16.13 -5.85 -19.87
N TYR A 266 -16.83 -5.00 -20.62
CA TYR A 266 -17.27 -3.67 -20.23
C TYR A 266 -18.79 -3.52 -20.39
N MET A 267 -19.35 -2.57 -19.65
CA MET A 267 -20.67 -2.00 -19.87
C MET A 267 -20.47 -0.54 -20.25
N LYS A 268 -20.92 -0.16 -21.44
CA LYS A 268 -21.01 1.23 -21.88
C LYS A 268 -22.37 1.77 -21.46
N LEU A 269 -22.41 2.78 -20.61
CA LEU A 269 -23.65 3.28 -19.98
C LEU A 269 -23.93 4.72 -20.42
N HIS A 270 -25.08 4.94 -21.02
CA HIS A 270 -25.62 6.28 -21.26
C HIS A 270 -26.43 6.70 -20.03
N LEU A 271 -25.97 7.76 -19.37
CA LEU A 271 -26.56 8.28 -18.14
C LEU A 271 -27.29 9.58 -18.44
N HIS A 272 -28.34 9.88 -17.69
CA HIS A 272 -29.18 11.06 -17.93
C HIS A 272 -28.51 12.42 -17.65
N ASP A 273 -27.42 12.40 -16.89
CA ASP A 273 -26.73 13.55 -16.33
C ASP A 273 -25.33 13.72 -16.93
N GLN A 274 -25.05 13.03 -18.03
CA GLN A 274 -23.75 13.02 -18.71
C GLN A 274 -23.93 13.00 -20.22
N GLU A 275 -23.13 13.79 -20.93
CA GLU A 275 -23.13 13.81 -22.39
C GLU A 275 -22.43 12.56 -22.96
N GLU A 276 -21.25 12.24 -22.44
CA GLU A 276 -20.44 11.10 -22.89
C GLU A 276 -20.78 9.80 -22.14
N PRO A 277 -20.88 8.65 -22.84
CA PRO A 277 -21.18 7.37 -22.22
C PRO A 277 -20.05 6.88 -21.31
N LYS A 278 -20.41 6.34 -20.15
CA LYS A 278 -19.44 5.84 -19.17
C LYS A 278 -19.11 4.37 -19.38
N MET A 279 -17.83 4.08 -19.60
CA MET A 279 -17.30 2.71 -19.64
C MET A 279 -17.05 2.15 -18.23
N VAL A 280 -17.67 1.01 -17.91
CA VAL A 280 -17.56 0.34 -16.61
C VAL A 280 -17.13 -1.11 -16.79
N ARG A 281 -15.98 -1.49 -16.22
CA ARG A 281 -15.53 -2.89 -16.18
C ARG A 281 -16.51 -3.75 -15.38
N VAL A 282 -16.93 -4.89 -15.93
CA VAL A 282 -17.74 -5.88 -15.20
C VAL A 282 -16.86 -6.58 -14.18
N GLY A 283 -17.31 -6.71 -12.93
CA GLY A 283 -16.41 -7.19 -11.87
C GLY A 283 -17.02 -7.37 -10.49
N ARG A 284 -16.11 -7.56 -9.51
CA ARG A 284 -16.41 -7.72 -8.08
C ARG A 284 -17.38 -8.88 -7.81
N PRO A 285 -17.04 -10.11 -8.20
CA PRO A 285 -17.90 -11.26 -7.97
C PRO A 285 -18.14 -11.49 -6.48
N THR A 286 -19.31 -12.03 -6.13
CA THR A 286 -19.49 -12.60 -4.79
C THR A 286 -18.52 -13.76 -4.58
N THR A 287 -18.15 -14.02 -3.33
CA THR A 287 -17.25 -15.15 -2.99
C THR A 287 -17.79 -16.48 -3.52
N ARG A 288 -19.11 -16.66 -3.49
CA ARG A 288 -19.78 -17.85 -4.03
C ARG A 288 -19.56 -17.93 -5.54
N THR A 289 -19.85 -16.87 -6.29
CA THR A 289 -19.64 -16.82 -7.74
C THR A 289 -18.19 -17.17 -8.09
N LYS A 290 -17.22 -16.54 -7.43
CA LYS A 290 -15.79 -16.77 -7.69
C LYS A 290 -15.37 -18.24 -7.49
N LEU A 291 -15.99 -18.97 -6.58
CA LEU A 291 -15.70 -20.40 -6.32
C LEU A 291 -16.39 -21.35 -7.30
N PHE A 292 -17.57 -20.97 -7.83
CA PHE A 292 -18.38 -21.84 -8.69
C PHE A 292 -18.30 -21.49 -10.19
N THR A 293 -17.71 -20.36 -10.57
CA THR A 293 -17.43 -20.05 -11.97
C THR A 293 -16.51 -21.13 -12.56
N LYS A 294 -16.95 -21.74 -13.66
CA LYS A 294 -16.19 -22.79 -14.37
C LYS A 294 -15.75 -22.28 -15.74
N LYS A 295 -14.67 -22.86 -16.25
CA LYS A 295 -14.30 -22.72 -17.66
C LYS A 295 -15.36 -23.38 -18.55
N THR A 296 -15.39 -22.98 -19.81
CA THR A 296 -16.20 -23.63 -20.85
C THR A 296 -15.37 -23.79 -22.10
N ASP A 297 -15.69 -24.80 -22.90
CA ASP A 297 -15.01 -25.07 -24.16
C ASP A 297 -16.03 -24.80 -25.28
N VAL A 298 -15.63 -24.08 -26.32
CA VAL A 298 -16.49 -23.62 -27.41
C VAL A 298 -15.85 -23.97 -28.74
N SER A 299 -16.60 -24.64 -29.61
CA SER A 299 -16.15 -25.05 -30.94
C SER A 299 -16.81 -24.20 -32.01
N SER A 300 -16.02 -23.83 -33.03
CA SER A 300 -16.48 -23.24 -34.28
C SER A 300 -15.85 -23.97 -35.47
N ASN A 301 -16.09 -23.52 -36.70
CA ASN A 301 -15.47 -24.07 -37.91
C ASN A 301 -13.94 -23.89 -37.89
N ASP A 302 -13.47 -22.79 -37.31
CA ASP A 302 -12.06 -22.39 -37.31
C ASP A 302 -11.21 -23.09 -36.22
N GLY A 303 -11.85 -23.77 -35.25
CA GLY A 303 -11.14 -24.45 -34.17
C GLY A 303 -11.94 -24.53 -32.86
N VAL A 304 -11.21 -24.71 -31.76
CA VAL A 304 -11.80 -24.82 -30.42
C VAL A 304 -11.13 -23.85 -29.44
N ALA A 305 -11.94 -23.04 -28.77
CA ALA A 305 -11.51 -22.14 -27.72
C ALA A 305 -11.86 -22.69 -26.33
N ILE A 306 -10.89 -22.72 -25.42
CA ILE A 306 -11.15 -22.93 -23.99
C ILE A 306 -11.24 -21.55 -23.34
N VAL A 307 -12.44 -21.17 -22.90
CA VAL A 307 -12.72 -19.90 -22.24
C VAL A 307 -12.63 -20.09 -20.72
N ASN A 308 -11.61 -19.51 -20.11
CA ASN A 308 -11.33 -19.56 -18.67
C ASN A 308 -11.61 -18.20 -18.01
N PRO A 309 -12.72 -18.04 -17.29
CA PRO A 309 -12.99 -16.82 -16.55
C PRO A 309 -12.02 -16.62 -15.39
N TYR A 310 -11.44 -15.44 -15.27
CA TYR A 310 -10.60 -15.07 -14.14
C TYR A 310 -10.88 -13.63 -13.69
N TYR A 311 -10.38 -13.27 -12.50
CA TYR A 311 -10.63 -11.95 -11.91
C TYR A 311 -9.32 -11.20 -11.68
N THR A 312 -9.24 -9.97 -12.17
CA THR A 312 -8.03 -9.13 -12.09
C THR A 312 -7.64 -8.82 -10.64
N PHE A 313 -6.33 -8.65 -10.42
CA PHE A 313 -5.78 -8.45 -9.07
C PHE A 313 -6.25 -7.16 -8.38
N LYS A 314 -6.11 -6.00 -9.04
CA LYS A 314 -6.33 -4.68 -8.41
C LYS A 314 -7.82 -4.41 -8.13
N ALA A 315 -8.71 -4.77 -9.07
CA ALA A 315 -10.13 -4.38 -9.03
C ALA A 315 -11.10 -5.56 -8.96
N SER A 316 -10.61 -6.81 -9.06
CA SER A 316 -11.46 -8.01 -9.21
C SER A 316 -12.42 -7.91 -10.40
N ASN A 317 -11.98 -7.28 -11.49
CA ASN A 317 -12.75 -7.21 -12.74
C ASN A 317 -12.71 -8.58 -13.43
N LEU A 318 -13.81 -8.96 -14.06
CA LEU A 318 -13.89 -10.18 -14.85
C LEU A 318 -13.14 -9.98 -16.18
N SER A 319 -12.34 -10.98 -16.50
CA SER A 319 -11.66 -11.14 -17.79
C SER A 319 -11.74 -12.61 -18.19
N LEU A 320 -11.70 -12.87 -19.49
CA LEU A 320 -11.73 -14.22 -20.03
C LEU A 320 -10.36 -14.53 -20.65
N GLU A 321 -9.62 -15.48 -20.08
CA GLU A 321 -8.47 -16.08 -20.75
C GLU A 321 -8.99 -17.06 -21.79
N VAL A 322 -8.73 -16.80 -23.07
CA VAL A 322 -9.18 -17.62 -24.18
C VAL A 322 -7.98 -18.36 -24.76
N PHE A 323 -8.03 -19.68 -24.70
CA PHE A 323 -7.00 -20.55 -25.25
C PHE A 323 -7.50 -21.22 -26.53
N ASN A 324 -7.00 -20.80 -27.69
CA ASN A 324 -7.40 -21.34 -28.98
C ASN A 324 -6.57 -22.58 -29.35
N PHE A 325 -7.20 -23.60 -29.93
CA PHE A 325 -6.57 -24.84 -30.36
C PHE A 325 -7.13 -25.28 -31.71
N SER A 326 -6.28 -25.89 -32.54
CA SER A 326 -6.77 -26.69 -33.64
C SER A 326 -7.62 -27.85 -33.11
N THR A 327 -8.64 -28.24 -33.87
CA THR A 327 -9.58 -29.30 -33.46
C THR A 327 -8.85 -30.59 -33.09
N ASP A 328 -7.80 -30.94 -33.81
CA ASP A 328 -7.00 -32.14 -33.56
C ASP A 328 -6.13 -32.04 -32.32
N SER A 329 -5.46 -30.91 -32.09
CA SER A 329 -4.68 -30.71 -30.86
C SER A 329 -5.58 -30.68 -29.63
N TYR A 330 -6.77 -30.10 -29.73
CA TYR A 330 -7.77 -30.11 -28.65
C TYR A 330 -8.27 -31.52 -28.33
N ARG A 331 -8.64 -32.32 -29.35
CA ARG A 331 -9.04 -33.73 -29.16
C ARG A 331 -7.92 -34.52 -28.50
N TYR A 332 -6.67 -34.31 -28.92
CA TYR A 332 -5.50 -34.94 -28.32
C TYR A 332 -5.31 -34.52 -26.86
N LEU A 333 -5.41 -33.23 -26.55
CA LEU A 333 -5.37 -32.69 -25.19
C LEU A 333 -6.41 -33.35 -24.29
N LYS A 334 -7.66 -33.44 -24.74
CA LYS A 334 -8.76 -34.09 -24.00
C LYS A 334 -8.48 -35.56 -23.74
N ARG A 335 -8.04 -36.30 -24.76
CA ARG A 335 -7.65 -37.72 -24.62
C ARG A 335 -6.54 -37.88 -23.59
N MET A 336 -5.47 -37.09 -23.67
CA MET A 336 -4.36 -37.12 -22.73
C MET A 336 -4.78 -36.77 -21.29
N MET A 337 -5.66 -35.77 -21.12
CA MET A 337 -6.20 -35.41 -19.81
C MET A 337 -7.05 -36.51 -19.17
N GLY A 338 -7.78 -37.28 -19.98
CA GLY A 338 -8.57 -38.44 -19.53
C GLY A 338 -7.73 -39.68 -19.22
N TRP A 339 -6.72 -39.96 -20.04
CA TRP A 339 -5.88 -41.16 -19.95
C TRP A 339 -4.76 -41.08 -18.90
N ARG A 340 -4.59 -39.93 -18.24
CA ARG A 340 -3.52 -39.71 -17.25
C ARG A 340 -3.42 -40.79 -16.18
N ARG A 341 -4.55 -41.31 -15.69
CA ARG A 341 -4.57 -42.36 -14.65
C ARG A 341 -3.91 -43.65 -15.13
N PHE A 342 -4.06 -44.00 -16.41
CA PHE A 342 -3.44 -45.15 -17.03
C PHE A 342 -1.98 -44.87 -17.44
N LEU A 343 -1.68 -43.71 -18.01
CA LEU A 343 -0.30 -43.31 -18.37
C LEU A 343 0.66 -43.28 -17.18
N ALA A 344 0.16 -43.05 -15.96
CA ALA A 344 0.95 -43.09 -14.74
C ALA A 344 1.42 -44.51 -14.36
N LEU A 345 0.68 -45.55 -14.76
CA LEU A 345 0.98 -46.96 -14.45
C LEU A 345 2.05 -47.56 -15.39
N PHE A 346 2.17 -47.03 -16.61
CA PHE A 346 3.10 -47.51 -17.64
C PHE A 346 4.38 -46.65 -17.77
N LYS A 347 4.59 -45.69 -16.87
CA LYS A 347 5.75 -44.79 -16.91
C LYS A 347 7.03 -45.53 -16.47
N LYS A 348 7.83 -46.01 -17.42
CA LYS A 348 9.30 -45.95 -17.24
C LYS A 348 9.64 -44.46 -17.03
N LYS A 349 10.27 -44.10 -15.90
CA LYS A 349 10.62 -42.70 -15.55
C LYS A 349 11.61 -42.14 -16.58
N LYS A 350 11.11 -41.62 -17.71
CA LYS A 350 11.88 -40.73 -18.57
C LYS A 350 12.00 -39.37 -17.87
N ASP A 351 13.23 -38.88 -17.76
CA ASP A 351 13.56 -37.60 -17.12
C ASP A 351 13.47 -36.47 -18.16
N VAL A 352 12.24 -36.01 -18.43
CA VAL A 352 11.94 -35.00 -19.46
C VAL A 352 11.91 -33.60 -18.86
N TRP A 353 12.74 -32.70 -19.38
CA TRP A 353 12.84 -31.32 -18.90
C TRP A 353 12.29 -30.36 -19.96
N LEU A 354 11.35 -29.50 -19.55
CA LEU A 354 10.89 -28.40 -20.39
C LEU A 354 11.55 -27.11 -19.95
N VAL A 355 12.14 -26.39 -20.90
CA VAL A 355 12.79 -25.10 -20.72
C VAL A 355 12.10 -24.07 -21.61
N GLY A 356 12.00 -22.82 -21.14
CA GLY A 356 11.54 -21.72 -21.99
C GLY A 356 11.27 -20.43 -21.22
N GLU A 357 10.87 -19.41 -21.95
CA GLU A 357 10.64 -18.06 -21.39
C GLU A 357 9.18 -17.65 -21.54
N ARG A 358 8.92 -16.61 -22.34
CA ARG A 358 7.61 -16.41 -22.97
C ARG A 358 7.57 -17.22 -24.25
N THR A 359 6.39 -17.60 -24.68
CA THR A 359 6.19 -18.47 -25.85
C THR A 359 6.80 -17.90 -27.13
N TYR A 360 7.00 -16.59 -27.24
CA TYR A 360 7.61 -15.93 -28.39
C TYR A 360 9.09 -15.54 -28.18
N LYS A 361 9.73 -15.87 -27.05
CA LYS A 361 11.10 -15.44 -26.71
C LYS A 361 12.09 -16.60 -26.52
N ALA A 362 13.34 -16.38 -26.94
CA ALA A 362 14.49 -17.24 -26.74
C ALA A 362 15.81 -16.44 -26.79
N GLN A 363 16.04 -15.60 -25.77
CA GLN A 363 17.23 -14.72 -25.71
C GLN A 363 17.78 -14.51 -24.29
N ASP A 364 17.06 -14.90 -23.25
CA ASP A 364 17.42 -14.62 -21.86
C ASP A 364 17.95 -15.91 -21.18
N THR A 365 17.86 -15.95 -19.86
CA THR A 365 18.32 -17.01 -18.97
C THR A 365 17.76 -18.40 -19.35
N GLY A 366 16.58 -18.47 -19.98
CA GLY A 366 15.98 -19.74 -20.40
C GLY A 366 16.67 -20.29 -21.64
N TYR A 367 16.97 -19.41 -22.60
CA TYR A 367 17.77 -19.73 -23.78
C TYR A 367 19.18 -20.19 -23.39
N HIS A 368 19.90 -19.42 -22.58
CA HIS A 368 21.28 -19.77 -22.17
C HIS A 368 21.34 -21.12 -21.46
N PHE A 369 20.37 -21.42 -20.59
CA PHE A 369 20.33 -22.70 -19.88
C PHE A 369 20.03 -23.86 -20.83
N PHE A 370 19.09 -23.67 -21.75
CA PHE A 370 18.79 -24.68 -22.76
C PHE A 370 20.00 -24.98 -23.65
N LYS A 371 20.68 -23.94 -24.14
CA LYS A 371 21.92 -24.07 -24.91
C LYS A 371 22.97 -24.87 -24.14
N TYR A 372 23.25 -24.49 -22.89
CA TYR A 372 24.18 -25.23 -22.02
C TYR A 372 23.80 -26.71 -21.90
N MET A 373 22.52 -27.02 -21.67
CA MET A 373 22.04 -28.39 -21.54
C MET A 373 22.21 -29.20 -22.83
N ARG A 374 21.98 -28.59 -24.00
CA ARG A 374 22.15 -29.28 -25.28
C ARG A 374 23.62 -29.52 -25.63
N GLU A 375 24.50 -28.60 -25.25
CA GLU A 375 25.95 -28.67 -25.51
C GLU A 375 26.69 -29.60 -24.51
N ASN A 376 26.31 -29.60 -23.23
CA ASN A 376 27.05 -30.28 -22.15
C ASN A 376 26.34 -31.54 -21.61
N HIS A 377 25.02 -31.64 -21.80
CA HIS A 377 24.20 -32.76 -21.32
C HIS A 377 23.28 -33.32 -22.43
N PRO A 378 23.82 -33.69 -23.62
CA PRO A 378 23.01 -34.15 -24.74
C PRO A 378 22.22 -35.42 -24.44
N GLU A 379 22.65 -36.21 -23.44
CA GLU A 379 21.98 -37.43 -22.95
C GLU A 379 20.65 -37.15 -22.24
N LYS A 380 20.41 -35.91 -21.79
CA LYS A 380 19.16 -35.51 -21.15
C LYS A 380 18.09 -35.15 -22.18
N GLU A 381 16.86 -35.61 -21.94
CA GLU A 381 15.68 -35.24 -22.73
C GLU A 381 15.21 -33.81 -22.36
N VAL A 382 15.97 -32.80 -22.80
CA VAL A 382 15.66 -31.36 -22.59
C VAL A 382 15.05 -30.76 -23.85
N TYR A 383 13.92 -30.10 -23.71
CA TYR A 383 13.18 -29.46 -24.81
C TYR A 383 12.91 -27.99 -24.55
N TYR A 384 13.02 -27.17 -25.60
CA TYR A 384 12.65 -25.75 -25.56
C TYR A 384 11.23 -25.54 -26.09
N VAL A 385 10.39 -24.78 -25.37
CA VAL A 385 9.01 -24.46 -25.80
C VAL A 385 8.96 -23.08 -26.44
N ILE A 386 8.52 -23.00 -27.70
CA ILE A 386 8.38 -21.74 -28.43
C ILE A 386 7.23 -21.79 -29.44
N GLU A 387 6.64 -20.65 -29.80
CA GLU A 387 5.69 -20.51 -30.89
C GLU A 387 6.39 -20.69 -32.25
N GLU A 388 5.74 -21.41 -33.16
CA GLU A 388 6.29 -21.75 -34.49
C GLU A 388 6.55 -20.52 -35.36
N ASN A 389 5.75 -19.46 -35.21
CA ASN A 389 5.90 -18.19 -35.92
C ASN A 389 6.78 -17.17 -35.18
N SER A 390 7.46 -17.55 -34.09
CA SER A 390 8.37 -16.63 -33.40
C SER A 390 9.63 -16.40 -34.23
N VAL A 391 10.00 -15.13 -34.40
CA VAL A 391 11.27 -14.71 -35.03
C VAL A 391 12.49 -15.24 -34.26
N GLU A 392 12.35 -15.51 -32.95
CA GLU A 392 13.42 -16.03 -32.09
C GLU A 392 13.52 -17.56 -32.11
N ALA A 393 12.65 -18.29 -32.84
CA ALA A 393 12.74 -19.76 -32.97
C ALA A 393 14.07 -20.21 -33.60
N LYS A 394 14.58 -19.42 -34.54
CA LYS A 394 15.90 -19.60 -35.16
C LYS A 394 17.06 -19.66 -34.16
N ASN A 395 16.91 -19.13 -32.95
CA ASN A 395 17.95 -19.15 -31.92
C ASN A 395 18.08 -20.55 -31.29
N VAL A 396 17.00 -21.33 -31.23
CA VAL A 396 16.95 -22.64 -30.54
C VAL A 396 16.93 -23.83 -31.49
N GLU A 397 16.40 -23.66 -32.71
CA GLU A 397 16.36 -24.70 -33.75
C GLU A 397 17.71 -25.40 -34.01
N PRO A 398 18.87 -24.69 -34.06
CA PRO A 398 20.16 -25.33 -34.28
C PRO A 398 20.56 -26.38 -33.23
N PHE A 399 19.99 -26.32 -32.02
CA PHE A 399 20.30 -27.25 -30.93
C PHE A 399 19.37 -28.47 -30.85
N GLY A 400 18.38 -28.55 -31.75
CA GLY A 400 17.35 -29.60 -31.78
C GLY A 400 16.38 -29.55 -30.58
N ASN A 401 15.53 -30.56 -30.42
CA ASN A 401 14.57 -30.67 -29.30
C ASN A 401 13.67 -29.44 -29.08
N VAL A 402 13.21 -28.81 -30.15
CA VAL A 402 12.24 -27.71 -30.09
C VAL A 402 10.82 -28.27 -30.07
N LEU A 403 9.98 -27.78 -29.16
CA LEU A 403 8.56 -28.10 -29.06
C LEU A 403 7.73 -26.88 -29.42
N TYR A 404 7.04 -26.93 -30.55
CA TYR A 404 6.15 -25.86 -30.94
C TYR A 404 4.93 -25.79 -30.01
N PHE A 405 4.63 -24.58 -29.57
CA PHE A 405 3.59 -24.30 -28.59
C PHE A 405 2.24 -24.91 -29.04
N LYS A 406 1.55 -25.56 -28.11
CA LYS A 406 0.31 -26.35 -28.31
C LYS A 406 0.30 -27.46 -29.38
N SER A 407 1.43 -27.81 -29.98
CA SER A 407 1.53 -29.03 -30.79
C SER A 407 1.19 -30.30 -29.97
N LYS A 408 0.85 -31.40 -30.66
CA LYS A 408 0.59 -32.70 -30.00
C LYS A 408 1.79 -33.16 -29.17
N ASP A 409 3.01 -32.96 -29.68
CA ASP A 409 4.24 -33.31 -28.97
C ASP A 409 4.48 -32.44 -27.75
N HIS A 410 4.23 -31.13 -27.85
CA HIS A 410 4.30 -30.24 -26.69
C HIS A 410 3.31 -30.65 -25.60
N ILE A 411 2.05 -30.96 -25.96
CA ILE A 411 1.03 -31.43 -25.01
C ILE A 411 1.49 -32.72 -24.32
N LYS A 412 2.03 -33.66 -25.08
CA LYS A 412 2.54 -34.94 -24.58
C LYS A 412 3.71 -34.75 -23.61
N LYS A 413 4.76 -34.05 -24.06
CA LYS A 413 5.98 -33.80 -23.28
C LYS A 413 5.70 -32.98 -22.02
N THR A 414 4.76 -32.04 -22.06
CA THR A 414 4.31 -31.31 -20.86
C THR A 414 3.73 -32.25 -19.80
N MET A 415 2.89 -33.22 -20.20
CA MET A 415 2.33 -34.22 -19.26
C MET A 415 3.38 -35.22 -18.77
N GLU A 416 4.39 -35.50 -19.59
CA GLU A 416 5.48 -36.42 -19.26
C GLU A 416 6.56 -35.78 -18.38
N SER A 417 6.72 -34.45 -18.45
CA SER A 417 7.79 -33.68 -17.81
C SER A 417 8.00 -33.97 -16.32
N THR A 418 9.28 -34.09 -15.96
CA THR A 418 9.77 -34.17 -14.58
C THR A 418 10.23 -32.81 -14.06
N ARG A 419 10.59 -31.88 -14.96
CA ARG A 419 11.00 -30.50 -14.67
C ARG A 419 10.33 -29.52 -15.63
N ILE A 420 9.87 -28.39 -15.11
CA ILE A 420 9.36 -27.24 -15.87
C ILE A 420 10.18 -26.02 -15.44
N ILE A 421 11.01 -25.50 -16.33
CA ILE A 421 12.08 -24.57 -16.02
C ILE A 421 11.85 -23.30 -16.84
N SER A 422 11.63 -22.17 -16.17
CA SER A 422 11.38 -20.91 -16.89
C SER A 422 12.00 -19.70 -16.20
N SER A 423 12.49 -18.75 -16.99
CA SER A 423 12.89 -17.40 -16.53
C SER A 423 11.71 -16.52 -16.13
N HIS A 424 10.51 -16.89 -16.59
CA HIS A 424 9.25 -16.23 -16.28
C HIS A 424 8.37 -17.19 -15.48
N HIS A 425 7.05 -17.00 -15.50
CA HIS A 425 6.16 -17.93 -14.81
C HIS A 425 6.25 -19.32 -15.46
N PRO A 426 6.54 -20.40 -14.71
CA PRO A 426 6.63 -21.76 -15.28
C PRO A 426 5.36 -22.22 -16.02
N ASP A 427 4.20 -21.66 -15.67
CA ASP A 427 2.94 -21.98 -16.31
C ASP A 427 2.81 -21.39 -17.73
N TYR A 428 3.68 -20.46 -18.14
CA TYR A 428 3.72 -19.98 -19.53
C TYR A 428 4.17 -21.05 -20.51
N LEU A 429 4.90 -22.06 -20.04
CA LEU A 429 5.29 -23.21 -20.85
C LEU A 429 4.18 -24.26 -20.98
N TYR A 430 3.01 -24.04 -20.36
CA TYR A 430 1.90 -24.98 -20.50
C TYR A 430 1.04 -24.65 -21.71
N PRO A 431 0.56 -25.65 -22.46
CA PRO A 431 -0.40 -25.42 -23.53
C PRO A 431 -1.73 -24.88 -22.99
N LEU A 432 -2.03 -25.13 -21.71
CA LEU A 432 -3.26 -24.68 -21.05
C LEU A 432 -2.99 -24.26 -19.60
N ARG A 433 -3.37 -23.03 -19.24
CA ARG A 433 -3.13 -22.47 -17.89
C ARG A 433 -4.31 -22.60 -16.93
N THR A 434 -5.20 -23.56 -17.15
CA THR A 434 -6.32 -23.83 -16.23
C THR A 434 -5.86 -24.62 -15.01
N SER A 435 -6.49 -24.41 -13.85
CA SER A 435 -6.18 -25.17 -12.63
C SER A 435 -6.29 -26.69 -12.81
N GLU A 436 -7.22 -27.13 -13.65
CA GLU A 436 -7.43 -28.54 -14.00
C GLU A 436 -6.21 -29.15 -14.71
N PHE A 437 -5.62 -28.41 -15.64
CA PHE A 437 -4.42 -28.83 -16.35
C PHE A 437 -3.19 -28.75 -15.45
N LYS A 438 -3.00 -27.63 -14.73
CA LYS A 438 -1.88 -27.44 -13.80
C LYS A 438 -1.79 -28.57 -12.76
N ASN A 439 -2.92 -29.02 -12.23
CA ASN A 439 -2.96 -30.13 -11.26
C ASN A 439 -2.54 -31.49 -11.85
N ARG A 440 -2.65 -31.65 -13.18
CA ARG A 440 -2.21 -32.83 -13.91
C ARG A 440 -0.72 -32.83 -14.23
N VAL A 441 -0.08 -31.66 -14.35
CA VAL A 441 1.38 -31.56 -14.48
C VAL A 441 2.03 -31.78 -13.12
N LYS A 442 2.95 -32.75 -13.03
CA LYS A 442 3.59 -33.13 -11.76
C LYS A 442 5.05 -32.68 -11.62
N GLY A 443 5.68 -32.26 -12.72
CA GLY A 443 7.07 -31.79 -12.72
C GLY A 443 7.37 -30.75 -11.65
N VAL A 444 8.63 -30.74 -11.20
CA VAL A 444 9.17 -29.70 -10.32
C VAL A 444 9.25 -28.41 -11.12
N LYS A 445 8.66 -27.35 -10.59
CA LYS A 445 8.68 -26.03 -11.20
C LYS A 445 9.92 -25.28 -10.74
N VAL A 446 10.72 -24.82 -11.69
CA VAL A 446 11.95 -24.06 -11.44
C VAL A 446 11.78 -22.67 -12.05
N PHE A 447 12.07 -21.67 -11.24
CA PHE A 447 12.12 -20.29 -11.67
C PHE A 447 13.57 -19.84 -11.77
N LEU A 448 14.03 -19.63 -13.01
CA LEU A 448 15.39 -19.20 -13.31
C LEU A 448 15.60 -17.69 -13.11
N GLN A 449 14.50 -16.93 -12.94
CA GLN A 449 14.50 -15.47 -12.89
C GLN A 449 14.97 -14.82 -14.21
N HIS A 450 14.67 -13.53 -14.41
CA HIS A 450 15.00 -12.77 -15.63
C HIS A 450 15.83 -11.50 -15.34
N GLY A 451 16.25 -11.32 -14.08
CA GLY A 451 17.03 -10.18 -13.61
C GLY A 451 16.89 -10.01 -12.10
N VAL A 452 17.89 -9.41 -11.46
CA VAL A 452 17.99 -9.22 -10.01
C VAL A 452 16.74 -8.50 -9.47
N MET A 453 16.15 -9.04 -8.40
CA MET A 453 14.97 -8.48 -7.75
C MET A 453 15.34 -7.44 -6.70
N GLY A 454 14.37 -6.57 -6.38
CA GLY A 454 14.42 -5.75 -5.18
C GLY A 454 13.92 -4.33 -5.39
N THR A 455 14.31 -3.70 -6.52
CA THR A 455 14.01 -2.29 -6.82
C THR A 455 12.52 -1.96 -6.75
N LYS A 456 11.66 -2.86 -7.21
CA LYS A 456 10.20 -2.77 -7.08
C LYS A 456 9.66 -3.89 -6.21
N ASN A 457 8.56 -3.63 -5.51
CA ASN A 457 7.89 -4.63 -4.70
C ASN A 457 7.19 -5.70 -5.56
N MET A 458 7.76 -6.91 -5.64
CA MET A 458 7.28 -7.99 -6.51
C MET A 458 6.59 -9.13 -5.77
N VAL A 459 6.33 -9.00 -4.46
CA VAL A 459 5.68 -10.05 -3.65
C VAL A 459 4.31 -10.46 -4.18
N ALA A 460 3.54 -9.51 -4.73
CA ALA A 460 2.23 -9.85 -5.32
C ALA A 460 2.33 -10.63 -6.64
N ASN A 461 3.49 -10.57 -7.30
CA ASN A 461 3.76 -11.22 -8.58
C ASN A 461 4.41 -12.59 -8.37
N TYR A 462 5.46 -12.67 -7.53
CA TYR A 462 6.29 -13.86 -7.35
C TYR A 462 6.33 -14.42 -5.93
N GLY A 463 5.62 -13.85 -4.97
CA GLY A 463 5.57 -14.38 -3.60
C GLY A 463 4.94 -15.77 -3.52
N LYS A 464 5.27 -16.55 -2.48
CA LYS A 464 4.74 -17.92 -2.27
C LYS A 464 3.21 -17.96 -2.19
N ASN A 465 2.62 -16.86 -1.74
CA ASN A 465 1.17 -16.65 -1.62
C ASN A 465 0.65 -15.60 -2.61
N ALA A 466 1.37 -15.37 -3.72
CA ALA A 466 1.03 -14.37 -4.71
C ALA A 466 -0.38 -14.58 -5.27
N VAL A 467 -1.10 -13.48 -5.42
CA VAL A 467 -2.47 -13.51 -5.96
C VAL A 467 -2.46 -13.75 -7.47
N SER A 468 -1.33 -13.53 -8.14
CA SER A 468 -1.09 -13.87 -9.55
C SER A 468 -1.27 -15.37 -9.85
N GLY A 469 -1.24 -16.23 -8.81
CA GLY A 469 -1.20 -17.68 -8.98
C GLY A 469 0.19 -18.22 -9.31
N PHE A 470 1.23 -17.37 -9.22
CA PHE A 470 2.61 -17.80 -9.35
C PHE A 470 2.94 -18.91 -8.35
N SER A 471 3.57 -19.96 -8.87
CA SER A 471 4.00 -21.09 -8.09
C SER A 471 5.29 -21.62 -8.68
N THR A 472 6.30 -21.72 -7.83
CA THR A 472 7.56 -22.39 -8.13
C THR A 472 7.96 -23.24 -6.93
N ASP A 473 8.60 -24.36 -7.22
CA ASP A 473 9.14 -25.29 -6.22
C ASP A 473 10.60 -24.92 -5.91
N VAL A 474 11.34 -24.42 -6.91
CA VAL A 474 12.72 -23.93 -6.81
C VAL A 474 12.81 -22.49 -7.31
N PHE A 475 13.49 -21.63 -6.57
CA PHE A 475 13.73 -20.23 -6.88
C PHE A 475 15.24 -20.00 -6.94
N LEU A 476 15.76 -19.64 -8.11
CA LEU A 476 17.19 -19.40 -8.30
C LEU A 476 17.46 -17.89 -8.25
N VAL A 477 18.50 -17.50 -7.53
CA VAL A 477 18.86 -16.10 -7.27
C VAL A 477 20.35 -15.85 -7.51
N SER A 478 20.71 -14.57 -7.60
CA SER A 478 22.08 -14.10 -7.89
C SER A 478 23.02 -14.08 -6.67
N SER A 479 22.47 -13.92 -5.46
CA SER A 479 23.25 -13.72 -4.23
C SER A 479 22.55 -14.24 -2.98
N ASP A 480 23.31 -14.37 -1.89
CA ASP A 480 22.76 -14.68 -0.57
C ASP A 480 21.88 -13.53 -0.03
N PHE A 481 22.21 -12.28 -0.38
CA PHE A 481 21.36 -11.12 -0.05
C PHE A 481 19.98 -11.23 -0.69
N GLU A 482 19.93 -11.57 -1.98
CA GLU A 482 18.67 -11.81 -2.67
C GLU A 482 17.94 -13.03 -2.11
N LYS A 483 18.66 -14.11 -1.78
CA LYS A 483 18.08 -15.30 -1.14
C LYS A 483 17.37 -14.92 0.16
N ASP A 484 18.01 -14.14 1.02
CA ASP A 484 17.42 -13.69 2.29
C ASP A 484 16.13 -12.91 2.04
N MET A 485 16.14 -11.95 1.10
CA MET A 485 14.95 -11.18 0.72
C MET A 485 13.80 -12.07 0.21
N ILE A 486 14.07 -13.07 -0.64
CA ILE A 486 13.03 -14.00 -1.13
C ILE A 486 12.47 -14.86 0.02
N VAL A 487 13.29 -15.23 1.00
CA VAL A 487 12.83 -15.97 2.19
C VAL A 487 12.00 -15.08 3.11
N THR A 488 12.47 -13.88 3.44
CA THR A 488 11.81 -12.98 4.41
C THR A 488 10.54 -12.35 3.84
N ASP A 489 10.61 -11.82 2.62
CA ASP A 489 9.58 -10.92 2.09
C ASP A 489 8.60 -11.65 1.16
N PHE A 490 9.12 -12.59 0.34
CA PHE A 490 8.31 -13.36 -0.60
C PHE A 490 7.71 -14.62 0.05
N GLY A 491 8.22 -15.02 1.23
CA GLY A 491 7.68 -16.07 2.07
C GLY A 491 8.01 -17.49 1.61
N TYR A 492 9.12 -17.66 0.90
CA TYR A 492 9.65 -18.98 0.54
C TYR A 492 10.42 -19.62 1.70
N ASN A 493 10.53 -20.94 1.70
CA ASN A 493 11.42 -21.62 2.64
C ASN A 493 12.86 -21.56 2.14
N GLU A 494 13.83 -21.54 3.04
CA GLU A 494 15.25 -21.47 2.68
C GLU A 494 15.69 -22.62 1.74
N LYS A 495 15.13 -23.82 1.93
CA LYS A 495 15.39 -25.01 1.08
C LYS A 495 14.82 -24.90 -0.34
N GLU A 496 14.03 -23.87 -0.62
CA GLU A 496 13.42 -23.63 -1.92
C GLU A 496 14.18 -22.57 -2.72
N VAL A 497 15.14 -21.87 -2.10
CA VAL A 497 15.84 -20.72 -2.69
C VAL A 497 17.35 -20.95 -2.72
N PHE A 498 17.95 -20.87 -3.91
CA PHE A 498 19.36 -21.20 -4.12
C PHE A 498 20.08 -20.06 -4.83
N ALA A 499 21.18 -19.60 -4.24
CA ALA A 499 22.09 -18.65 -4.89
C ALA A 499 22.99 -19.41 -5.85
N THR A 500 22.75 -19.30 -7.16
CA THR A 500 23.51 -19.98 -8.22
C THR A 500 24.16 -19.02 -9.21
N GLY A 501 23.74 -17.75 -9.21
CA GLY A 501 23.88 -16.89 -10.39
C GLY A 501 22.76 -17.15 -11.39
N LEU A 502 22.56 -16.22 -12.33
CA LEU A 502 21.62 -16.40 -13.43
C LEU A 502 22.32 -17.10 -14.60
N SER A 503 21.62 -17.96 -15.34
CA SER A 503 22.18 -18.70 -16.47
C SER A 503 22.88 -17.82 -17.51
N ARG A 504 22.37 -16.60 -17.77
CA ARG A 504 23.00 -15.66 -18.71
C ARG A 504 24.33 -15.09 -18.22
N PHE A 505 24.65 -15.21 -16.92
CA PHE A 505 25.89 -14.67 -16.37
C PHE A 505 27.14 -15.37 -16.90
N ASP A 506 27.04 -16.63 -17.31
CA ASP A 506 28.17 -17.30 -17.96
C ASP A 506 28.56 -16.60 -19.27
N SER A 507 27.57 -16.05 -19.99
CA SER A 507 27.80 -15.22 -21.17
C SER A 507 28.25 -13.80 -20.80
N LEU A 508 27.73 -13.25 -19.70
CA LEU A 508 28.08 -11.91 -19.22
C LEU A 508 29.57 -11.81 -18.84
N PHE A 509 30.07 -12.80 -18.08
CA PHE A 509 31.46 -12.82 -17.58
C PHE A 509 32.48 -13.42 -18.54
N LYS A 510 32.04 -13.96 -19.67
CA LYS A 510 32.96 -14.41 -20.71
C LYS A 510 33.69 -13.21 -21.31
N ASP A 511 35.01 -13.26 -21.36
CA ASP A 511 35.82 -12.20 -21.98
C ASP A 511 35.93 -12.41 -23.51
N ASP A 512 34.80 -12.20 -24.21
CA ASP A 512 34.68 -12.39 -25.66
C ASP A 512 34.24 -11.12 -26.42
N VAL A 513 34.07 -10.00 -25.70
CA VAL A 513 33.65 -8.71 -26.27
C VAL A 513 34.49 -7.59 -25.66
N SER A 514 35.21 -6.84 -26.50
CA SER A 514 35.96 -5.67 -26.05
C SER A 514 35.04 -4.51 -25.68
N THR A 515 35.38 -3.81 -24.59
CA THR A 515 34.64 -2.62 -24.16
C THR A 515 35.01 -1.43 -25.05
N LYS A 516 34.00 -0.73 -25.56
CA LYS A 516 34.10 0.52 -26.33
C LYS A 516 33.88 1.70 -25.38
N ARG A 517 34.47 2.86 -25.70
CA ARG A 517 34.07 4.13 -25.06
C ARG A 517 32.69 4.55 -25.58
N GLN A 518 31.64 3.96 -25.01
CA GLN A 518 30.26 4.28 -25.33
C GLN A 518 29.43 4.40 -24.05
N LEU A 519 28.51 5.36 -24.05
CA LEU A 519 27.49 5.61 -23.06
C LEU A 519 26.19 4.93 -23.51
N LEU A 520 25.64 4.05 -22.68
CA LEU A 520 24.34 3.42 -22.91
C LEU A 520 23.26 4.05 -22.03
N ILE A 521 22.25 4.63 -22.67
CA ILE A 521 21.05 5.16 -22.01
C ILE A 521 19.91 4.16 -22.22
N ILE A 522 19.45 3.53 -21.15
CA ILE A 522 18.42 2.47 -21.20
C ILE A 522 17.35 2.64 -20.09
N PRO A 523 16.33 3.46 -20.33
CA PRO A 523 15.31 3.76 -19.33
C PRO A 523 14.24 2.66 -19.19
N THR A 524 13.71 2.47 -17.98
CA THR A 524 12.66 1.48 -17.70
C THR A 524 11.29 1.94 -18.23
N TRP A 525 10.42 1.00 -18.60
CA TRP A 525 9.04 1.30 -19.04
C TRP A 525 8.15 1.82 -17.89
N ARG A 526 7.09 2.56 -18.24
CA ARG A 526 6.08 3.08 -17.29
C ARG A 526 4.71 2.46 -17.54
N ASP A 527 4.07 1.92 -16.50
CA ASP A 527 2.79 1.21 -16.65
C ASP A 527 1.59 2.13 -16.86
N TRP A 528 1.75 3.43 -16.62
CA TRP A 528 0.74 4.45 -16.91
C TRP A 528 0.88 5.08 -18.30
N ILE A 529 1.97 4.81 -19.04
CA ILE A 529 2.14 5.31 -20.41
C ILE A 529 1.62 4.25 -21.39
N THR A 530 0.40 4.45 -21.87
CA THR A 530 -0.29 3.44 -22.70
C THR A 530 -0.52 3.87 -24.15
N SER A 531 -0.63 5.18 -24.40
CA SER A 531 -0.87 5.77 -25.72
C SER A 531 0.19 6.82 -26.05
N ASP A 532 0.21 7.23 -27.32
CA ASP A 532 1.14 8.23 -27.84
C ASP A 532 0.88 9.61 -27.24
N GLU A 533 -0.39 10.00 -27.08
CA GLU A 533 -0.81 11.23 -26.41
C GLU A 533 -0.27 11.31 -24.96
N ILE A 534 -0.51 10.27 -24.16
CA ILE A 534 0.00 10.18 -22.78
C ILE A 534 1.53 10.18 -22.76
N PHE A 535 2.18 9.58 -23.76
CA PHE A 535 3.64 9.56 -23.85
C PHE A 535 4.19 10.96 -24.11
N LEU A 536 3.65 11.69 -25.08
CA LEU A 536 4.10 13.03 -25.45
C LEU A 536 3.88 14.07 -24.34
N GLU A 537 2.81 13.92 -23.55
CA GLU A 537 2.54 14.78 -22.39
C GLU A 537 3.27 14.34 -21.10
N SER A 538 4.03 13.24 -21.15
CA SER A 538 4.67 12.71 -19.95
C SER A 538 5.99 13.39 -19.63
N GLU A 539 6.23 13.61 -18.33
CA GLU A 539 7.55 13.98 -17.80
C GLU A 539 8.65 13.01 -18.27
N TYR A 540 8.32 11.73 -18.47
CA TYR A 540 9.26 10.75 -19.02
C TYR A 540 9.80 11.15 -20.39
N PHE A 541 8.91 11.52 -21.32
CA PHE A 541 9.32 11.95 -22.65
C PHE A 541 10.10 13.25 -22.57
N GLU A 542 9.59 14.24 -21.84
CA GLU A 542 10.24 15.54 -21.63
C GLU A 542 11.68 15.39 -21.12
N ARG A 543 11.88 14.64 -20.03
CA ARG A 543 13.18 14.46 -19.37
C ARG A 543 14.20 13.75 -20.26
N TYR A 544 13.81 12.68 -20.96
CA TYR A 544 14.73 11.98 -21.87
C TYR A 544 14.97 12.75 -23.17
N GLN A 545 13.97 13.44 -23.70
CA GLN A 545 14.13 14.31 -24.87
C GLN A 545 15.11 15.45 -24.56
N LYS A 546 15.00 16.08 -23.38
CA LYS A 546 15.95 17.08 -22.90
C LYS A 546 17.36 16.52 -22.79
N LEU A 547 17.54 15.34 -22.17
CA LEU A 547 18.85 14.71 -21.99
C LEU A 547 19.55 14.40 -23.33
N VAL A 548 18.89 13.71 -24.25
CA VAL A 548 19.52 13.28 -25.52
C VAL A 548 19.83 14.44 -26.47
N ASN A 549 19.20 15.60 -26.29
CA ASN A 549 19.47 16.82 -27.05
C ASN A 549 20.33 17.84 -26.28
N HIS A 550 20.78 17.51 -25.06
CA HIS A 550 21.46 18.49 -24.21
C HIS A 550 22.84 18.87 -24.75
N PRO A 551 23.17 20.16 -24.99
CA PRO A 551 24.46 20.56 -25.57
C PRO A 551 25.68 20.03 -24.80
N VAL A 552 25.64 20.13 -23.47
CA VAL A 552 26.72 19.65 -22.58
C VAL A 552 26.97 18.14 -22.74
N LEU A 553 25.94 17.32 -23.00
CA LEU A 553 26.14 15.89 -23.23
C LEU A 553 26.98 15.64 -24.48
N HIS A 554 26.69 16.38 -25.55
CA HIS A 554 27.39 16.28 -26.84
C HIS A 554 28.78 16.86 -26.79
N ASP A 555 28.98 17.94 -26.04
CA ASP A 555 30.31 18.51 -25.79
C ASP A 555 31.17 17.53 -24.98
N LEU A 556 30.61 16.89 -23.94
CA LEU A 556 31.29 15.83 -23.20
C LEU A 556 31.67 14.66 -24.11
N SER A 557 30.74 14.22 -24.97
CA SER A 557 30.96 13.13 -25.94
C SER A 557 32.07 13.45 -26.93
N LYS A 558 32.10 14.66 -27.50
CA LYS A 558 33.16 15.11 -28.41
C LYS A 558 34.51 15.26 -27.71
N ASN A 559 34.54 15.97 -26.57
CA ASN A 559 35.78 16.27 -25.85
C ASN A 559 36.44 15.02 -25.25
N ASN A 560 35.63 14.03 -24.87
CA ASN A 560 36.10 12.78 -24.28
C ASN A 560 35.97 11.59 -25.24
N GLY A 561 35.64 11.79 -26.52
CA GLY A 561 35.63 10.74 -27.54
C GLY A 561 34.81 9.49 -27.19
N PHE A 562 33.54 9.64 -26.80
CA PHE A 562 32.63 8.50 -26.55
C PHE A 562 31.34 8.58 -27.37
N GLU A 563 30.81 7.43 -27.81
CA GLU A 563 29.52 7.34 -28.53
C GLU A 563 28.34 7.34 -27.55
N ILE A 564 27.20 7.91 -27.94
CA ILE A 564 25.97 7.91 -27.15
C ILE A 564 24.95 6.97 -27.80
N ILE A 565 24.56 5.92 -27.08
CA ILE A 565 23.57 4.92 -27.51
C ILE A 565 22.31 5.08 -26.67
N PHE A 566 21.16 5.27 -27.33
CA PHE A 566 19.85 5.38 -26.69
C PHE A 566 18.99 4.16 -27.06
N CYS A 567 18.62 3.36 -26.06
CA CYS A 567 17.85 2.13 -26.25
C CYS A 567 16.65 2.10 -25.30
N LEU A 568 15.44 2.27 -25.84
CA LEU A 568 14.22 2.17 -25.03
C LEU A 568 13.97 0.72 -24.59
N HIS A 569 13.41 0.54 -23.39
CA HIS A 569 12.95 -0.75 -22.93
C HIS A 569 11.98 -1.41 -23.95
N PRO A 570 11.96 -2.75 -24.13
CA PRO A 570 11.12 -3.41 -25.13
C PRO A 570 9.64 -2.98 -25.16
N ASN A 571 9.01 -2.78 -24.00
CA ASN A 571 7.63 -2.30 -23.89
C ASN A 571 7.41 -0.84 -24.35
N MET A 572 8.48 -0.06 -24.54
CA MET A 572 8.47 1.34 -24.97
C MET A 572 8.98 1.51 -26.41
N GLN A 573 9.41 0.42 -27.07
CA GLN A 573 10.01 0.48 -28.41
C GLN A 573 9.08 1.05 -29.50
N LYS A 574 7.75 1.00 -29.29
CA LYS A 574 6.79 1.67 -30.19
C LYS A 574 6.96 3.20 -30.24
N PHE A 575 7.62 3.79 -29.24
CA PHE A 575 7.86 5.23 -29.13
C PHE A 575 9.25 5.64 -29.66
N THR A 576 10.05 4.69 -30.14
CA THR A 576 11.42 4.95 -30.63
C THR A 576 11.44 5.98 -31.77
N SER A 577 10.37 6.08 -32.57
CA SER A 577 10.25 7.04 -33.66
C SER A 577 10.36 8.50 -33.21
N TYR A 578 9.96 8.83 -31.98
CA TYR A 578 9.99 10.20 -31.46
C TYR A 578 11.40 10.70 -31.12
N PHE A 579 12.40 9.82 -31.11
CA PHE A 579 13.80 10.15 -30.83
C PHE A 579 14.70 10.11 -32.07
N LYS A 580 14.16 9.82 -33.27
CA LYS A 580 14.96 9.60 -34.48
C LYS A 580 15.83 10.80 -34.88
N ASP A 581 15.37 12.01 -34.60
CA ASP A 581 16.08 13.25 -34.94
C ASP A 581 17.08 13.68 -33.85
N ALA A 582 17.15 12.96 -32.72
CA ALA A 582 18.12 13.26 -31.69
C ALA A 582 19.55 12.92 -32.17
N PRO A 583 20.57 13.73 -31.84
CA PRO A 583 21.96 13.51 -32.22
C PRO A 583 22.64 12.38 -31.42
N VAL A 584 21.98 11.22 -31.31
CA VAL A 584 22.43 10.01 -30.62
C VAL A 584 22.10 8.79 -31.46
N ARG A 585 22.79 7.67 -31.22
CA ARG A 585 22.45 6.41 -31.90
C ARG A 585 21.24 5.76 -31.23
N VAL A 586 20.08 5.83 -31.87
CA VAL A 586 18.85 5.21 -31.37
C VAL A 586 18.73 3.76 -31.84
N ILE A 587 18.69 2.81 -30.91
CA ILE A 587 18.61 1.37 -31.20
C ILE A 587 17.15 0.93 -31.33
N SER A 588 16.82 0.31 -32.46
CA SER A 588 15.50 -0.27 -32.71
C SER A 588 15.43 -1.73 -32.25
N GLN A 589 14.21 -2.21 -31.94
CA GLN A 589 14.00 -3.58 -31.47
C GLN A 589 14.55 -4.62 -32.45
N GLY A 590 15.41 -5.52 -31.94
CA GLY A 590 16.00 -6.61 -32.72
C GLY A 590 17.27 -6.24 -33.51
N GLU A 591 17.68 -4.97 -33.51
CA GLU A 591 18.92 -4.51 -34.18
C GLU A 591 20.17 -5.05 -33.47
N VAL A 592 20.22 -4.94 -32.14
CA VAL A 592 21.35 -5.38 -31.32
C VAL A 592 20.84 -6.12 -30.09
N ASP A 593 21.54 -7.19 -29.71
CA ASP A 593 21.31 -7.88 -28.45
C ASP A 593 21.71 -7.02 -27.24
N VAL A 594 20.84 -6.96 -26.23
CA VAL A 594 21.03 -6.12 -25.05
C VAL A 594 22.21 -6.60 -24.20
N GLN A 595 22.44 -7.91 -24.08
CA GLN A 595 23.61 -8.43 -23.36
C GLN A 595 24.91 -7.99 -24.02
N ARG A 596 24.97 -7.99 -25.35
CA ARG A 596 26.09 -7.42 -26.09
C ARG A 596 26.29 -5.93 -25.81
N LEU A 597 25.22 -5.12 -25.83
CA LEU A 597 25.31 -3.68 -25.50
C LEU A 597 25.86 -3.44 -24.10
N ILE A 598 25.44 -4.22 -23.11
CA ILE A 598 25.95 -4.17 -21.72
C ILE A 598 27.46 -4.42 -21.68
N LYS A 599 27.95 -5.39 -22.46
CA LYS A 599 29.38 -5.74 -22.50
C LYS A 599 30.21 -4.71 -23.26
N GLU A 600 29.69 -4.20 -24.38
CA GLU A 600 30.38 -3.19 -25.19
C GLU A 600 30.44 -1.82 -24.51
N SER A 601 29.47 -1.46 -23.65
CA SER A 601 29.41 -0.14 -23.03
C SER A 601 30.36 0.09 -21.87
N ALA A 602 30.90 1.30 -21.74
CA ALA A 602 31.78 1.70 -20.65
C ALA A 602 31.00 2.29 -19.45
N ILE A 603 29.90 2.98 -19.71
CA ILE A 603 29.02 3.57 -18.68
C ILE A 603 27.54 3.44 -19.06
N MET A 604 26.67 3.36 -18.06
CA MET A 604 25.21 3.26 -18.24
C MET A 604 24.46 4.36 -17.51
N ILE A 605 23.48 4.98 -18.19
CA ILE A 605 22.40 5.76 -17.59
C ILE A 605 21.11 4.93 -17.64
N THR A 606 20.48 4.74 -16.50
CA THR A 606 19.18 4.07 -16.37
C THR A 606 18.44 4.63 -15.17
N ASP A 607 17.36 4.03 -14.71
CA ASP A 607 16.51 4.56 -13.64
C ASP A 607 16.19 3.53 -12.54
N TYR A 608 15.34 2.54 -12.82
CA TYR A 608 14.91 1.49 -11.89
C TYR A 608 15.14 0.08 -12.46
N SER A 609 15.95 -0.01 -13.53
CA SER A 609 16.10 -1.24 -14.30
C SER A 609 16.94 -2.28 -13.55
N SER A 610 16.52 -3.55 -13.59
CA SER A 610 17.32 -4.67 -13.09
C SER A 610 18.58 -4.91 -13.94
N VAL A 611 18.60 -4.42 -15.19
CA VAL A 611 19.76 -4.48 -16.10
C VAL A 611 20.96 -3.70 -15.53
N ALA A 612 20.72 -2.71 -14.68
CA ALA A 612 21.76 -1.97 -13.98
C ALA A 612 22.67 -2.90 -13.14
N PHE A 613 22.09 -3.95 -12.54
CA PHE A 613 22.87 -4.91 -11.76
C PHE A 613 23.83 -5.69 -12.66
N ASP A 614 23.35 -6.24 -13.77
CA ASP A 614 24.19 -6.93 -14.77
C ASP A 614 25.37 -6.05 -15.21
N PHE A 615 25.12 -4.76 -15.49
CA PHE A 615 26.17 -3.81 -15.86
C PHE A 615 27.16 -3.54 -14.72
N SER A 616 26.66 -3.33 -13.50
CA SER A 616 27.48 -3.12 -12.30
C SER A 616 28.31 -4.36 -11.93
N PHE A 617 27.84 -5.55 -12.28
CA PHE A 617 28.60 -6.79 -12.10
C PHE A 617 29.78 -6.89 -13.05
N LEU A 618 29.90 -6.04 -14.08
CA LEU A 618 31.13 -5.92 -14.86
C LEU A 618 32.10 -4.89 -14.25
N HIS A 619 31.77 -4.35 -13.06
CA HIS A 619 32.48 -3.24 -12.40
C HIS A 619 32.55 -1.96 -13.25
N LYS A 620 31.45 -1.69 -13.96
CA LYS A 620 31.28 -0.50 -14.78
C LYS A 620 30.30 0.48 -14.11
N PRO A 621 30.52 1.80 -14.21
CA PRO A 621 29.73 2.81 -13.52
C PRO A 621 28.29 2.88 -14.05
N VAL A 622 27.35 3.10 -13.13
CA VAL A 622 25.93 3.31 -13.40
C VAL A 622 25.50 4.65 -12.81
N ILE A 623 24.71 5.40 -13.56
CA ILE A 623 24.00 6.59 -13.09
C ILE A 623 22.49 6.31 -13.16
N TYR A 624 21.80 6.46 -12.03
CA TYR A 624 20.37 6.25 -11.87
C TYR A 624 19.61 7.58 -11.93
N TYR A 625 18.94 7.86 -13.05
CA TYR A 625 18.14 9.06 -13.27
C TYR A 625 16.69 8.84 -12.81
N GLN A 626 16.37 9.23 -11.58
CA GLN A 626 15.14 8.86 -10.85
C GLN A 626 14.21 10.06 -10.56
N PHE A 627 13.86 10.84 -11.58
CA PHE A 627 12.97 12.01 -11.45
C PHE A 627 11.54 11.68 -10.97
N ASP A 628 11.00 10.50 -11.29
CA ASP A 628 9.60 10.12 -11.00
C ASP A 628 9.43 9.03 -9.92
N ARG A 629 10.34 9.00 -8.93
CA ARG A 629 10.47 7.93 -7.92
C ARG A 629 9.20 7.64 -7.14
N ASP A 630 8.54 8.67 -6.63
CA ASP A 630 7.31 8.53 -5.83
C ASP A 630 6.19 7.87 -6.63
N ARG A 631 6.07 8.22 -7.91
CA ARG A 631 5.08 7.66 -8.84
C ARG A 631 5.41 6.23 -9.23
N PHE A 632 6.69 5.93 -9.50
CA PHE A 632 7.14 4.61 -9.95
C PHE A 632 7.06 3.52 -8.87
N ILE A 633 7.51 3.84 -7.65
CA ILE A 633 7.47 2.93 -6.50
C ILE A 633 6.03 2.79 -5.98
N GLY A 634 5.29 3.91 -5.94
CA GLY A 634 3.91 3.94 -5.49
C GLY A 634 3.75 3.55 -4.01
N LYS A 635 2.59 2.98 -3.66
CA LYS A 635 2.22 2.73 -2.25
C LYS A 635 2.95 1.56 -1.57
N ARG A 636 3.71 0.76 -2.32
CA ARG A 636 4.42 -0.39 -1.75
C ARG A 636 5.91 -0.09 -1.83
N PRO A 637 6.60 -0.01 -0.68
CA PRO A 637 8.02 0.31 -0.67
C PRO A 637 8.80 -0.76 -1.43
N SER A 638 9.90 -0.32 -2.03
CA SER A 638 10.95 -1.19 -2.55
C SER A 638 11.42 -2.17 -1.47
N HIS A 639 11.94 -3.33 -1.89
CA HIS A 639 12.61 -4.23 -0.96
C HIS A 639 14.03 -3.77 -0.63
N LEU A 640 14.61 -2.98 -1.53
CA LEU A 640 15.91 -2.34 -1.33
C LEU A 640 15.71 -0.99 -0.67
N ASP A 641 16.69 -0.62 0.14
CA ASP A 641 16.88 0.80 0.44
C ASP A 641 17.62 1.40 -0.75
N LEU A 642 16.90 2.03 -1.67
CA LEU A 642 17.45 2.42 -2.97
C LEU A 642 18.70 3.31 -2.82
N ASP A 643 18.70 4.22 -1.85
CA ASP A 643 19.79 5.17 -1.61
C ASP A 643 21.06 4.45 -1.13
N ASN A 644 20.88 3.44 -0.28
CA ASN A 644 21.99 2.71 0.34
C ASN A 644 22.43 1.45 -0.44
N ASP A 645 21.53 0.82 -1.17
CA ASP A 645 21.76 -0.49 -1.79
C ASP A 645 22.05 -0.42 -3.31
N LEU A 646 21.63 0.62 -4.04
CA LEU A 646 21.88 0.69 -5.50
C LEU A 646 23.38 0.91 -5.83
N PRO A 647 23.96 0.16 -6.79
CA PRO A 647 25.37 0.25 -7.17
C PRO A 647 25.66 1.37 -8.19
N GLY A 648 25.30 2.61 -7.88
CA GLY A 648 25.51 3.78 -8.74
C GLY A 648 25.12 5.10 -8.09
N GLU A 649 25.46 6.22 -8.72
CA GLU A 649 25.01 7.55 -8.30
C GLU A 649 23.52 7.71 -8.64
N ILE A 650 22.72 8.29 -7.75
CA ILE A 650 21.29 8.56 -7.98
C ILE A 650 21.13 10.07 -8.12
N VAL A 651 20.47 10.48 -9.19
CA VAL A 651 20.24 11.89 -9.56
C VAL A 651 18.80 12.03 -10.04
N ASP A 652 18.15 13.16 -9.77
CA ASP A 652 16.81 13.48 -10.26
C ASP A 652 16.77 14.64 -11.24
N GLU A 653 17.84 15.45 -11.28
CA GLU A 653 17.99 16.56 -12.20
C GLU A 653 19.06 16.33 -13.29
N VAL A 654 18.78 16.87 -14.48
CA VAL A 654 19.64 16.65 -15.67
C VAL A 654 21.02 17.27 -15.51
N ASP A 655 21.13 18.43 -14.85
CA ASP A 655 22.40 19.12 -14.67
C ASP A 655 23.32 18.36 -13.70
N GLU A 656 22.76 17.79 -12.63
CA GLU A 656 23.48 16.91 -11.71
C GLU A 656 23.95 15.63 -12.43
N LEU A 657 23.07 15.02 -13.24
CA LEU A 657 23.40 13.86 -14.06
C LEU A 657 24.61 14.15 -14.96
N LEU A 658 24.63 15.29 -15.64
CA LEU A 658 25.71 15.68 -16.53
C LEU A 658 27.00 16.00 -15.77
N GLY A 659 26.90 16.60 -14.57
CA GLY A 659 28.03 16.79 -13.67
C GLY A 659 28.67 15.46 -13.27
N VAL A 660 27.87 14.49 -12.84
CA VAL A 660 28.34 13.14 -12.51
C VAL A 660 28.93 12.42 -13.72
N LEU A 661 28.31 12.55 -14.90
CA LEU A 661 28.85 11.97 -16.13
C LEU A 661 30.21 12.57 -16.49
N ALA A 662 30.40 13.88 -16.31
CA ALA A 662 31.68 14.55 -16.52
C ALA A 662 32.77 14.02 -15.58
N GLU A 663 32.47 13.79 -14.30
CA GLU A 663 33.41 13.15 -13.35
C GLU A 663 33.88 11.78 -13.86
N TYR A 664 32.95 10.95 -14.34
CA TYR A 664 33.29 9.63 -14.86
C TYR A 664 34.04 9.71 -16.19
N ALA A 665 33.68 10.63 -17.08
CA ALA A 665 34.38 10.84 -18.35
C ALA A 665 35.87 11.20 -18.13
N ASN A 666 36.15 12.02 -17.10
CA ASN A 666 37.51 12.41 -16.70
C ASN A 666 38.31 11.29 -16.01
N THR A 667 37.64 10.24 -15.54
CA THR A 667 38.25 9.09 -14.84
C THR A 667 38.16 7.80 -15.65
N ASP A 668 38.10 7.92 -16.98
CA ASP A 668 38.01 6.80 -17.93
C ASP A 668 36.89 5.80 -17.61
N PHE A 669 35.76 6.30 -17.11
CA PHE A 669 34.59 5.52 -16.70
C PHE A 669 34.94 4.42 -15.67
N ILE A 670 35.85 4.69 -14.75
CA ILE A 670 36.15 3.77 -13.64
C ILE A 670 35.07 3.86 -12.56
N MET A 671 34.51 2.71 -12.17
CA MET A 671 33.51 2.62 -11.11
C MET A 671 34.11 2.96 -9.74
N LYS A 672 33.47 3.86 -8.98
CA LYS A 672 33.90 4.20 -7.61
C LYS A 672 33.83 2.97 -6.69
N LYS A 673 34.82 2.78 -5.81
CA LYS A 673 34.93 1.61 -4.90
C LYS A 673 33.67 1.35 -4.08
N LYS A 674 33.04 2.40 -3.54
CA LYS A 674 31.76 2.30 -2.79
C LYS A 674 30.66 1.56 -3.58
N TYR A 675 30.59 1.78 -4.89
CA TYR A 675 29.58 1.16 -5.75
C TYR A 675 29.97 -0.25 -6.18
N MET A 676 31.27 -0.52 -6.30
CA MET A 676 31.77 -1.88 -6.48
C MET A 676 31.40 -2.76 -5.29
N ASP A 677 31.57 -2.27 -4.06
CA ASP A 677 31.20 -2.99 -2.83
C ASP A 677 29.68 -3.22 -2.76
N LYS A 678 28.86 -2.22 -3.15
CA LYS A 678 27.40 -2.38 -3.26
C LYS A 678 27.04 -3.43 -4.32
N ALA A 679 27.65 -3.41 -5.50
CA ALA A 679 27.40 -4.39 -6.56
C ALA A 679 27.74 -5.82 -6.11
N ASN A 680 28.89 -5.99 -5.43
CA ASN A 680 29.36 -7.28 -4.93
C ASN A 680 28.39 -7.92 -3.92
N ARG A 681 27.56 -7.14 -3.21
CA ARG A 681 26.51 -7.68 -2.33
C ARG A 681 25.41 -8.43 -3.09
N PHE A 682 25.18 -8.07 -4.36
CA PHE A 682 24.14 -8.65 -5.21
C PHE A 682 24.64 -9.79 -6.10
N ILE A 683 25.92 -10.18 -6.00
CA ILE A 683 26.47 -11.30 -6.73
C ILE A 683 27.33 -12.19 -5.85
N LYS A 684 26.97 -13.48 -5.74
CA LYS A 684 27.76 -14.45 -4.97
C LYS A 684 28.93 -15.04 -5.75
N TYR A 685 28.69 -15.37 -7.02
CA TYR A 685 29.67 -16.00 -7.89
C TYR A 685 29.86 -15.15 -9.13
N ARG A 686 31.09 -14.69 -9.35
CA ARG A 686 31.49 -13.93 -10.54
C ARG A 686 32.38 -14.81 -11.42
N ASP A 687 31.76 -15.83 -12.01
CA ASP A 687 32.41 -16.86 -12.81
C ASP A 687 31.52 -17.30 -13.98
N VAL A 688 32.01 -18.24 -14.77
CA VAL A 688 31.31 -18.82 -15.93
C VAL A 688 30.73 -20.21 -15.62
N HIS A 689 30.33 -20.46 -14.36
CA HIS A 689 29.84 -21.76 -13.89
C HIS A 689 28.42 -21.72 -13.32
N SER A 690 27.65 -20.67 -13.63
CA SER A 690 26.26 -20.52 -13.18
C SER A 690 25.38 -21.64 -13.73
N ASN A 691 25.52 -22.00 -15.02
CA ASN A 691 24.71 -23.06 -15.61
C ASN A 691 24.96 -24.44 -14.99
N SER A 692 26.22 -24.74 -14.65
CA SER A 692 26.60 -25.98 -13.96
C SER A 692 25.93 -26.07 -12.58
N ARG A 693 26.00 -25.01 -11.77
CA ARG A 693 25.31 -24.95 -10.47
C ARG A 693 23.79 -25.05 -10.60
N ILE A 694 23.21 -24.37 -11.59
CA ILE A 694 21.77 -24.45 -11.88
C ILE A 694 21.38 -25.90 -12.20
N PHE A 695 22.14 -26.58 -13.05
CA PHE A 695 21.90 -27.98 -13.40
C PHE A 695 21.91 -28.88 -12.17
N GLU A 696 22.93 -28.77 -11.30
CA GLU A 696 23.03 -29.57 -10.06
C GLU A 696 21.84 -29.36 -9.13
N VAL A 697 21.41 -28.10 -8.94
CA VAL A 697 20.24 -27.78 -8.11
C VAL A 697 18.96 -28.39 -8.70
N ILE A 698 18.73 -28.23 -10.01
CA ILE A 698 17.52 -28.73 -10.68
C ILE A 698 17.48 -30.26 -10.70
N GLN A 699 18.63 -30.91 -10.90
CA GLN A 699 18.73 -32.36 -10.89
C GLN A 699 18.28 -32.93 -9.54
N ASN A 700 18.77 -32.36 -8.44
CA ASN A 700 18.48 -32.79 -7.08
C ASN A 700 17.17 -32.23 -6.51
N ALA A 701 16.49 -31.33 -7.22
CA ALA A 701 15.27 -30.71 -6.74
C ALA A 701 14.11 -31.71 -6.59
N GLU A 702 13.45 -31.66 -5.44
CA GLU A 702 12.24 -32.43 -5.17
C GLU A 702 11.05 -31.49 -4.93
N LYS A 703 9.85 -32.03 -5.15
CA LYS A 703 8.62 -31.28 -4.93
C LYS A 703 8.25 -31.34 -3.45
N ASP A 704 8.03 -30.19 -2.81
CA ASP A 704 7.50 -30.16 -1.44
C ASP A 704 6.11 -30.82 -1.39
N GLN A 705 6.04 -31.95 -0.67
CA GLN A 705 4.83 -32.75 -0.50
C GLN A 705 4.03 -32.37 0.76
N ASN A 706 4.43 -31.35 1.52
CA ASN A 706 3.78 -31.02 2.78
C ASN A 706 2.29 -30.63 2.57
N SER A 707 1.42 -31.59 2.85
CA SER A 707 -0.02 -31.51 2.55
C SER A 707 -0.75 -30.52 3.44
N LEU A 708 -0.23 -30.28 4.65
CA LEU A 708 -0.77 -29.29 5.59
C LEU A 708 -0.58 -27.86 5.07
N THR A 709 0.59 -27.55 4.49
CA THR A 709 0.88 -26.24 3.91
C THR A 709 -0.03 -25.95 2.71
N LYS A 710 -0.27 -26.95 1.86
CA LYS A 710 -1.22 -26.85 0.74
C LYS A 710 -2.66 -26.62 1.21
N LEU A 711 -3.07 -27.29 2.29
CA LEU A 711 -4.39 -27.09 2.89
C LEU A 711 -4.53 -25.70 3.52
N TYR A 712 -3.56 -25.22 4.29
CA TYR A 712 -3.57 -23.88 4.90
C TYR A 712 -3.59 -22.76 3.85
N ASN A 713 -2.87 -22.94 2.74
CA ASN A 713 -2.80 -21.93 1.68
C ASN A 713 -3.99 -21.94 0.71
N HIS A 714 -4.88 -22.94 0.80
CA HIS A 714 -6.05 -23.04 -0.05
C HIS A 714 -6.99 -21.82 0.10
N PRO A 715 -7.61 -21.30 -0.97
CA PRO A 715 -8.49 -20.13 -0.86
C PRO A 715 -9.63 -20.31 0.15
N ILE A 716 -10.20 -21.52 0.22
CA ILE A 716 -11.29 -21.85 1.15
C ILE A 716 -10.82 -21.82 2.61
N SER A 717 -9.64 -22.39 2.92
CA SER A 717 -9.14 -22.40 4.30
C SER A 717 -8.78 -20.99 4.76
N LYS A 718 -8.18 -20.15 3.89
CA LYS A 718 -7.96 -18.72 4.15
C LYS A 718 -9.28 -17.98 4.41
N LEU A 719 -10.34 -18.26 3.65
CA LEU A 719 -11.66 -17.68 3.87
C LEU A 719 -12.25 -18.10 5.22
N ILE A 720 -12.19 -19.39 5.55
CA ILE A 720 -12.65 -19.93 6.84
C ILE A 720 -11.86 -19.28 7.98
N LEU A 721 -10.53 -19.21 7.88
CA LEU A 721 -9.65 -18.60 8.87
C LEU A 721 -9.98 -17.11 9.04
N ASN A 722 -10.17 -16.36 7.95
CA ASN A 722 -10.53 -14.96 8.01
C ASN A 722 -11.90 -14.73 8.65
N ARG A 723 -12.87 -15.61 8.39
CA ARG A 723 -14.18 -15.58 9.05
C ARG A 723 -14.06 -15.95 10.53
N PHE A 724 -13.23 -16.94 10.85
CA PHE A 724 -12.97 -17.38 12.22
C PHE A 724 -12.25 -16.30 13.04
N ARG A 725 -11.26 -15.60 12.47
CA ARG A 725 -10.56 -14.46 13.10
C ARG A 725 -11.49 -13.30 13.44
N LYS A 726 -12.62 -13.17 12.74
CA LYS A 726 -13.66 -12.17 13.00
C LYS A 726 -14.74 -12.66 13.97
N SER A 727 -14.68 -13.90 14.43
CA SER A 727 -15.63 -14.46 15.40
C SER A 727 -15.24 -14.09 16.82
N ASP A 728 -16.24 -13.81 17.65
CA ASP A 728 -16.08 -13.57 19.10
C ASP A 728 -15.39 -14.74 19.84
N LYS A 729 -15.39 -15.94 19.25
CA LYS A 729 -14.74 -17.13 19.83
C LYS A 729 -13.23 -17.23 19.55
N TYR A 730 -12.69 -16.42 18.64
CA TYR A 730 -11.30 -16.54 18.20
C TYR A 730 -10.30 -16.49 19.35
N PHE A 731 -10.38 -15.44 20.18
CA PHE A 731 -9.47 -15.25 21.31
C PHE A 731 -9.56 -16.36 22.35
N ALA A 732 -10.77 -16.86 22.63
CA ALA A 732 -10.96 -17.97 23.56
C ALA A 732 -10.31 -19.27 23.03
N VAL A 733 -10.43 -19.54 21.73
CA VAL A 733 -9.77 -20.69 21.11
C VAL A 733 -8.25 -20.51 21.10
N MET A 734 -7.74 -19.36 20.65
CA MET A 734 -6.30 -19.13 20.59
C MET A 734 -5.63 -19.13 21.97
N LYS A 735 -6.33 -18.67 23.01
CA LYS A 735 -5.86 -18.81 24.40
C LYS A 735 -5.71 -20.29 24.81
N LYS A 736 -6.65 -21.15 24.43
CA LYS A 736 -6.55 -22.61 24.67
C LYS A 736 -5.42 -23.23 23.86
N VAL A 737 -5.30 -22.88 22.57
CA VAL A 737 -4.22 -23.34 21.69
C VAL A 737 -2.86 -22.93 22.26
N TYR A 738 -2.69 -21.67 22.69
CA TYR A 738 -1.50 -21.19 23.37
C TYR A 738 -1.17 -22.02 24.61
N LYS A 739 -2.15 -22.27 25.49
CA LYS A 739 -1.96 -23.08 26.71
C LYS A 739 -1.52 -24.51 26.42
N ILE A 740 -1.96 -25.09 25.30
CA ILE A 740 -1.52 -26.42 24.85
C ILE A 740 -0.09 -26.33 24.30
N MET A 741 0.17 -25.36 23.40
CA MET A 741 1.49 -25.16 22.81
C MET A 741 2.56 -24.88 23.88
N SER A 742 2.26 -24.09 24.90
CA SER A 742 3.18 -23.77 25.99
C SER A 742 3.51 -24.97 26.88
N LYS A 743 2.80 -26.09 26.75
CA LYS A 743 3.10 -27.35 27.45
C LYS A 743 3.83 -28.36 26.57
N VAL A 744 3.56 -28.37 25.27
CA VAL A 744 4.03 -29.41 24.34
C VAL A 744 5.26 -28.97 23.55
N ILE A 745 5.38 -27.67 23.23
CA ILE A 745 6.46 -27.15 22.40
C ILE A 745 7.62 -26.71 23.31
N PRO A 746 8.87 -27.16 23.08
CA PRO A 746 10.02 -26.68 23.84
C PRO A 746 10.32 -25.22 23.51
N VAL A 747 10.82 -24.47 24.50
CA VAL A 747 11.29 -23.09 24.32
C VAL A 747 12.63 -23.12 23.57
N ASP A 748 12.74 -22.32 22.51
CA ASP A 748 13.96 -22.12 21.72
C ASP A 748 14.74 -20.93 22.31
N ARG A 749 15.85 -21.23 23.02
CA ARG A 749 16.70 -20.23 23.68
C ARG A 749 17.36 -19.25 22.72
N ASN A 750 17.48 -19.61 21.44
CA ASN A 750 18.05 -18.76 20.41
C ASN A 750 16.96 -17.97 19.65
N LEU A 751 15.71 -17.96 20.11
CA LEU A 751 14.61 -17.24 19.45
C LEU A 751 14.20 -16.00 20.25
N ILE A 752 14.25 -14.85 19.58
CA ILE A 752 13.86 -13.55 20.13
C ILE A 752 12.61 -13.03 19.40
N LEU A 753 11.59 -12.66 20.16
CA LEU A 753 10.35 -12.06 19.66
C LEU A 753 10.32 -10.57 20.00
N PHE A 754 10.24 -9.72 18.98
CA PHE A 754 10.15 -8.27 19.07
C PHE A 754 8.73 -7.78 18.77
N GLU A 755 8.23 -6.83 19.56
CA GLU A 755 7.01 -6.08 19.27
C GLU A 755 7.18 -4.62 19.67
N SER A 756 6.76 -3.68 18.81
CA SER A 756 6.73 -2.26 19.14
C SER A 756 5.37 -1.64 18.78
N GLY A 757 4.86 -0.78 19.67
CA GLY A 757 3.63 -0.03 19.43
C GLY A 757 2.40 -0.91 19.17
N ILE A 758 2.31 -2.06 19.85
CA ILE A 758 1.21 -3.04 19.67
C ILE A 758 1.20 -3.59 18.23
N GLY A 759 2.39 -3.86 17.68
CA GLY A 759 2.61 -4.35 16.31
C GLY A 759 2.25 -3.34 15.23
N LYS A 760 2.26 -2.04 15.54
CA LYS A 760 2.03 -0.96 14.58
C LYS A 760 3.30 -0.22 14.18
N GLN A 761 4.42 -0.48 14.85
CA GLN A 761 5.67 0.25 14.64
C GLN A 761 6.84 -0.70 14.40
N PHE A 762 7.74 -0.28 13.52
CA PHE A 762 9.13 -0.72 13.47
C PHE A 762 9.96 0.50 13.87
N ALA A 763 10.04 0.72 15.18
CA ALA A 763 10.61 1.92 15.78
C ALA A 763 10.86 1.66 17.27
N ASP A 764 11.40 2.69 17.96
CA ASP A 764 11.62 2.71 19.40
C ASP A 764 12.70 1.71 19.86
N SER A 765 12.94 1.57 21.16
CA SER A 765 14.06 0.80 21.70
C SER A 765 14.16 -0.65 21.17
N PRO A 766 13.04 -1.39 20.93
CA PRO A 766 13.11 -2.70 20.28
C PRO A 766 13.77 -2.68 18.88
N LYS A 767 13.63 -1.60 18.09
CA LYS A 767 14.22 -1.48 16.74
C LYS A 767 15.75 -1.45 16.84
N TYR A 768 16.28 -0.61 17.73
CA TYR A 768 17.72 -0.43 17.88
C TYR A 768 18.41 -1.69 18.41
N ILE A 769 17.79 -2.40 19.36
CA ILE A 769 18.25 -3.73 19.79
C ILE A 769 18.25 -4.72 18.61
N TYR A 770 17.18 -4.75 17.82
CA TYR A 770 17.07 -5.62 16.66
C TYR A 770 18.15 -5.31 15.60
N GLU A 771 18.35 -4.05 15.25
CA GLU A 771 19.33 -3.62 14.26
C GLU A 771 20.75 -3.97 14.69
N GLU A 772 21.08 -3.83 15.98
CA GLU A 772 22.38 -4.24 16.51
C GLU A 772 22.58 -5.77 16.46
N LEU A 773 21.55 -6.57 16.76
CA LEU A 773 21.60 -8.03 16.58
C LEU A 773 21.80 -8.45 15.12
N VAL A 774 21.27 -7.67 14.17
CA VAL A 774 21.48 -7.88 12.74
C VAL A 774 22.90 -7.46 12.33
N LYS A 775 23.38 -6.31 12.82
CA LYS A 775 24.72 -5.79 12.54
C LYS A 775 25.83 -6.73 13.02
N ARG A 776 25.65 -7.37 14.17
CA ARG A 776 26.61 -8.36 14.73
C ARG A 776 26.56 -9.74 14.03
N ASP A 777 25.69 -9.94 13.03
CA ASP A 777 25.44 -11.23 12.33
C ASP A 777 25.30 -12.44 13.27
N ASN A 778 24.56 -12.26 14.37
CA ASN A 778 24.54 -13.24 15.44
C ASN A 778 23.69 -14.50 15.15
N LYS A 779 23.89 -15.55 15.95
CA LYS A 779 23.21 -16.85 15.84
C LYS A 779 21.69 -16.85 16.12
N TYR A 780 21.13 -15.75 16.63
CA TYR A 780 19.75 -15.70 17.08
C TYR A 780 18.77 -15.64 15.91
N LYS A 781 17.63 -16.34 16.08
CA LYS A 781 16.45 -16.23 15.22
C LYS A 781 15.60 -15.06 15.70
N LYS A 782 15.37 -14.09 14.82
CA LYS A 782 14.62 -12.88 15.14
C LYS A 782 13.22 -12.97 14.56
N VAL A 783 12.21 -12.72 15.38
CA VAL A 783 10.82 -12.66 14.93
C VAL A 783 10.25 -11.29 15.28
N TRP A 784 9.89 -10.50 14.28
CA TRP A 784 9.33 -9.17 14.48
C TRP A 784 7.82 -9.17 14.25
N VAL A 785 7.08 -8.57 15.18
CA VAL A 785 5.62 -8.45 15.12
C VAL A 785 5.25 -7.09 14.54
N TYR A 786 4.72 -7.08 13.31
CA TYR A 786 4.27 -5.86 12.63
C TYR A 786 3.08 -6.14 11.72
N ASN A 787 2.08 -5.27 11.78
CA ASN A 787 0.85 -5.40 10.99
C ASN A 787 0.94 -4.70 9.61
N GLY A 788 1.92 -3.82 9.41
CA GLY A 788 2.18 -3.16 8.14
C GLY A 788 2.99 -4.02 7.17
N ASN A 789 3.38 -3.42 6.04
CA ASN A 789 4.20 -4.06 5.02
C ASN A 789 5.53 -3.32 4.94
N LEU A 790 6.46 -3.64 5.84
CA LEU A 790 7.82 -3.13 5.82
C LEU A 790 8.75 -4.33 5.59
N PRO A 791 9.63 -4.32 4.58
CA PRO A 791 10.69 -5.31 4.44
C PRO A 791 11.65 -5.14 5.62
N ILE A 792 11.89 -6.20 6.40
CA ILE A 792 12.82 -6.16 7.52
C ILE A 792 14.09 -6.91 7.12
N LYS A 793 15.24 -6.25 7.23
CA LYS A 793 16.54 -6.77 6.80
C LYS A 793 17.20 -7.62 7.89
N GLY A 794 17.81 -8.75 7.53
CA GLY A 794 18.75 -9.48 8.38
C GLY A 794 18.56 -11.00 8.37
N LYS A 795 19.67 -11.76 8.42
CA LYS A 795 19.64 -13.22 8.46
C LYS A 795 18.79 -13.75 9.61
N ASN A 796 18.12 -14.88 9.38
CA ASN A 796 17.25 -15.53 10.36
C ASN A 796 16.13 -14.62 10.92
N THR A 797 15.67 -13.63 10.15
CA THR A 797 14.55 -12.76 10.52
C THR A 797 13.24 -13.25 9.95
N LYS A 798 12.15 -13.14 10.71
CA LYS A 798 10.80 -13.37 10.23
C LYS A 798 9.83 -12.30 10.67
N LEU A 799 9.03 -11.80 9.73
CA LEU A 799 7.93 -10.88 10.02
C LEU A 799 6.62 -11.64 10.24
N ILE A 800 5.90 -11.32 11.32
CA ILE A 800 4.58 -11.90 11.61
C ILE A 800 3.55 -10.83 11.98
N LYS A 801 2.28 -11.13 11.76
CA LYS A 801 1.17 -10.22 12.11
C LYS A 801 0.72 -10.46 13.54
N ARG A 802 0.45 -9.37 14.26
CA ARG A 802 -0.03 -9.44 15.64
C ARG A 802 -1.36 -10.21 15.71
N LEU A 803 -1.52 -11.02 16.76
CA LEU A 803 -2.71 -11.85 16.99
C LEU A 803 -3.04 -12.86 15.88
N SER A 804 -2.11 -13.15 14.96
CA SER A 804 -2.25 -14.28 14.02
C SER A 804 -2.01 -15.62 14.74
N PRO A 805 -2.35 -16.78 14.15
CA PRO A 805 -1.94 -18.07 14.70
C PRO A 805 -0.42 -18.18 14.92
N GLU A 806 0.41 -17.65 14.01
CA GLU A 806 1.88 -17.64 14.18
C GLU A 806 2.31 -16.81 15.40
N TYR A 807 1.62 -15.71 15.70
CA TYR A 807 1.91 -14.89 16.88
C TYR A 807 1.83 -15.68 18.19
N TYR A 808 0.78 -16.48 18.37
CA TYR A 808 0.66 -17.34 19.56
C TYR A 808 1.71 -18.46 19.58
N TYR A 809 2.07 -19.00 18.40
CA TYR A 809 3.12 -20.01 18.29
C TYR A 809 4.49 -19.46 18.74
N TYR A 810 4.88 -18.30 18.23
CA TYR A 810 6.16 -17.70 18.57
C TYR A 810 6.20 -17.18 20.02
N LEU A 811 5.10 -16.64 20.55
CA LEU A 811 5.02 -16.35 21.99
C LEU A 811 5.29 -17.61 22.83
N ALA A 812 4.71 -18.76 22.48
CA ALA A 812 4.87 -20.00 23.24
C ALA A 812 6.28 -20.63 23.12
N LYS A 813 7.02 -20.28 22.05
CA LYS A 813 8.32 -20.87 21.69
C LYS A 813 9.52 -19.98 22.01
N ALA A 814 9.38 -18.66 22.04
CA ALA A 814 10.49 -17.73 22.18
C ALA A 814 11.20 -17.83 23.55
N GLY A 815 12.53 -17.85 23.52
CA GLY A 815 13.39 -17.73 24.69
C GLY A 815 13.40 -16.31 25.23
N TYR A 816 13.30 -15.30 24.35
CA TYR A 816 13.29 -13.89 24.72
C TYR A 816 12.08 -13.15 24.14
N TRP A 817 11.46 -12.30 24.95
CA TRP A 817 10.42 -11.35 24.57
C TRP A 817 10.96 -9.93 24.77
N ILE A 818 10.94 -9.11 23.72
CA ILE A 818 11.37 -7.70 23.76
C ILE A 818 10.21 -6.83 23.29
N ASN A 819 9.76 -5.90 24.14
CA ASN A 819 8.63 -5.02 23.84
C ASN A 819 8.78 -3.68 24.57
N ASN A 820 8.17 -2.62 24.03
CA ASN A 820 8.06 -1.29 24.66
C ASN A 820 6.68 -1.02 25.28
N GLN A 821 5.77 -1.97 25.06
CA GLN A 821 4.40 -2.02 25.56
C GLN A 821 4.15 -3.41 26.16
N ASN A 822 2.91 -3.67 26.53
CA ASN A 822 2.51 -4.98 27.06
C ASN A 822 2.09 -5.96 25.96
N PHE A 823 2.59 -7.21 26.07
CA PHE A 823 1.98 -8.34 25.40
C PHE A 823 0.56 -8.61 25.95
N PRO A 824 -0.30 -9.37 25.23
CA PRO A 824 -1.67 -9.60 25.67
C PRO A 824 -1.76 -10.28 27.04
N THR A 825 -2.32 -9.56 28.02
CA THR A 825 -2.36 -9.95 29.45
C THR A 825 -3.18 -11.21 29.76
N TYR A 826 -4.01 -11.66 28.82
CA TYR A 826 -4.77 -12.92 28.96
C TYR A 826 -3.94 -14.18 28.66
N LEU A 827 -2.69 -14.00 28.23
CA LEU A 827 -1.69 -15.06 28.02
C LEU A 827 -0.71 -15.07 29.19
N SER A 828 -0.22 -16.24 29.57
CA SER A 828 0.78 -16.39 30.64
C SER A 828 2.17 -16.56 30.05
N LYS A 829 3.14 -15.76 30.50
CA LYS A 829 4.56 -15.96 30.19
C LYS A 829 5.04 -17.30 30.76
N ARG A 830 5.92 -17.99 30.03
CA ARG A 830 6.59 -19.20 30.51
C ARG A 830 7.74 -18.84 31.45
N LYS A 831 8.07 -19.71 32.40
CA LYS A 831 9.18 -19.46 33.34
C LYS A 831 10.53 -19.42 32.62
N GLU A 832 10.65 -20.22 31.56
CA GLU A 832 11.83 -20.33 30.74
C GLU A 832 12.04 -19.11 29.82
N THR A 833 11.00 -18.31 29.57
CA THR A 833 11.10 -17.14 28.69
C THR A 833 11.52 -15.91 29.49
N THR A 834 12.52 -15.18 28.98
CA THR A 834 12.97 -13.89 29.52
C THR A 834 12.26 -12.74 28.82
N TYR A 835 11.57 -11.88 29.58
CA TYR A 835 10.86 -10.70 29.09
C TYR A 835 11.60 -9.43 29.51
N ILE A 836 12.20 -8.79 28.50
CA ILE A 836 12.83 -7.47 28.59
C ILE A 836 11.80 -6.42 28.16
N GLN A 837 11.29 -5.66 29.14
CA GLN A 837 10.40 -4.53 28.92
C GLN A 837 11.23 -3.26 28.77
N THR A 838 11.13 -2.62 27.61
CA THR A 838 11.84 -1.38 27.32
C THR A 838 11.06 -0.13 27.75
N TRP A 839 9.74 -0.25 27.98
CA TRP A 839 8.83 0.89 28.14
C TRP A 839 9.00 1.92 27.00
N HIS A 840 8.42 3.11 27.12
CA HIS A 840 8.32 4.05 25.98
C HIS A 840 8.53 5.52 26.36
N GLY A 841 9.19 5.79 27.48
CA GLY A 841 9.61 7.14 27.84
C GLY A 841 9.69 7.41 29.33
N THR A 842 10.46 8.45 29.67
CA THR A 842 10.58 8.99 31.02
C THR A 842 9.23 9.55 31.47
N PRO A 843 8.75 9.16 32.67
CA PRO A 843 7.42 9.57 33.13
C PRO A 843 7.42 11.04 33.61
N LEU A 844 6.66 11.88 32.89
CA LEU A 844 6.27 13.21 33.36
C LEU A 844 5.02 13.13 34.25
N LYS A 845 3.99 12.43 33.76
CA LYS A 845 2.67 12.31 34.37
C LYS A 845 2.64 11.13 35.33
N LYS A 846 1.95 11.26 36.47
CA LYS A 846 1.66 10.14 37.37
C LYS A 846 0.95 9.01 36.64
N MET A 847 1.35 7.77 36.93
CA MET A 847 0.84 6.57 36.24
C MET A 847 0.32 5.52 37.23
N LEU A 848 -0.74 4.82 36.82
CA LEU A 848 -1.25 3.62 37.47
C LEU A 848 -1.50 3.79 38.97
N PHE A 849 -0.71 3.16 39.83
CA PHE A 849 -0.91 3.17 41.28
C PHE A 849 -0.60 4.52 41.93
N ASP A 850 0.06 5.42 41.21
CA ASP A 850 0.33 6.79 41.68
C ASP A 850 -0.75 7.78 41.25
N ILE A 851 -1.81 7.36 40.55
CA ILE A 851 -2.95 8.22 40.16
C ILE A 851 -4.05 8.14 41.23
N ASP A 852 -4.50 9.30 41.73
CA ASP A 852 -5.54 9.38 42.78
C ASP A 852 -6.94 8.98 42.27
N ASN A 853 -7.28 9.29 41.01
CA ASN A 853 -8.57 8.93 40.41
C ASN A 853 -8.45 8.54 38.93
N ILE A 854 -8.87 7.33 38.56
CA ILE A 854 -8.77 6.82 37.19
C ILE A 854 -10.11 7.03 36.47
N GLN A 855 -10.22 8.12 35.72
CA GLN A 855 -11.39 8.37 34.88
C GLN A 855 -11.32 7.61 33.54
N GLY A 856 -12.47 7.12 33.06
CA GLY A 856 -12.60 6.52 31.71
C GLY A 856 -12.06 5.09 31.55
N ARG A 857 -11.72 4.39 32.64
CA ARG A 857 -11.32 2.96 32.63
C ARG A 857 -12.26 2.13 33.50
N ASP A 858 -12.26 0.81 33.30
CA ASP A 858 -13.04 -0.12 34.12
C ASP A 858 -12.33 -0.49 35.43
N ASP A 859 -13.10 -0.87 36.46
CA ASP A 859 -12.63 -1.21 37.81
C ASP A 859 -11.51 -2.27 37.85
N GLY A 860 -11.45 -3.14 36.84
CA GLY A 860 -10.43 -4.19 36.72
C GLY A 860 -9.12 -3.75 36.05
N TYR A 861 -9.01 -2.49 35.61
CA TYR A 861 -7.87 -2.00 34.83
C TYR A 861 -6.54 -2.11 35.60
N LEU A 862 -6.47 -1.59 36.82
CA LEU A 862 -5.27 -1.63 37.65
C LEU A 862 -4.79 -3.06 37.89
N ASN A 863 -5.72 -3.97 38.24
CA ASN A 863 -5.40 -5.38 38.48
C ASN A 863 -4.83 -6.07 37.23
N ARG A 864 -5.35 -5.74 36.03
CA ARG A 864 -4.81 -6.29 34.79
C ARG A 864 -3.42 -5.76 34.46
N VAL A 865 -3.17 -4.48 34.71
CA VAL A 865 -1.85 -3.89 34.48
C VAL A 865 -0.84 -4.43 35.49
N HIS A 866 -1.22 -4.52 36.76
CA HIS A 866 -0.39 -5.15 37.81
C HIS A 866 -0.08 -6.62 37.50
N GLY A 867 -1.04 -7.36 36.96
CA GLY A 867 -0.81 -8.72 36.47
C GLY A 867 0.19 -8.76 35.31
N ALA A 868 0.25 -7.72 34.48
CA ALA A 868 1.18 -7.63 33.36
C ALA A 868 2.60 -7.25 33.81
N THR A 869 2.75 -6.28 34.71
CA THR A 869 4.05 -5.81 35.22
C THR A 869 4.82 -6.93 35.92
N ARG A 870 4.11 -7.81 36.63
CA ARG A 870 4.66 -9.04 37.25
C ARG A 870 5.23 -10.05 36.27
N THR A 871 4.93 -9.94 34.98
CA THR A 871 5.49 -10.84 33.96
C THR A 871 6.81 -10.34 33.37
N TRP A 872 7.21 -9.10 33.67
CA TRP A 872 8.47 -8.54 33.18
C TRP A 872 9.62 -9.05 34.05
N ASP A 873 10.62 -9.68 33.45
CA ASP A 873 11.83 -10.10 34.18
C ASP A 873 12.79 -8.91 34.37
N TYR A 874 12.86 -8.04 33.36
CA TYR A 874 13.67 -6.83 33.37
C TYR A 874 12.88 -5.62 32.84
N LEU A 875 13.10 -4.46 33.45
CA LEU A 875 12.58 -3.17 32.99
C LEU A 875 13.73 -2.21 32.70
N ILE A 876 13.84 -1.71 31.47
CA ILE A 876 14.85 -0.70 31.10
C ILE A 876 14.43 0.67 31.65
N SER A 877 15.39 1.38 32.22
CA SER A 877 15.24 2.72 32.75
C SER A 877 16.29 3.68 32.17
N PRO A 878 15.89 4.90 31.78
CA PRO A 878 16.81 5.91 31.25
C PRO A 878 17.58 6.67 32.33
N SER A 879 17.09 6.69 33.58
CA SER A 879 17.68 7.46 34.68
C SER A 879 17.20 6.99 36.06
N PRO A 880 17.91 7.33 37.15
CA PRO A 880 17.47 6.99 38.51
C PRO A 880 16.11 7.60 38.87
N TYR A 881 15.79 8.77 38.30
CA TYR A 881 14.47 9.39 38.40
C TYR A 881 13.38 8.48 37.84
N ALA A 882 13.56 7.98 36.60
CA ALA A 882 12.60 7.10 35.97
C ALA A 882 12.48 5.77 36.73
N SER A 883 13.59 5.22 37.23
CA SER A 883 13.60 4.00 38.05
C SER A 883 12.72 4.15 39.30
N THR A 884 12.85 5.28 39.99
CA THR A 884 12.06 5.58 41.19
C THR A 884 10.57 5.67 40.87
N ALA A 885 10.21 6.40 39.82
CA ALA A 885 8.83 6.51 39.36
C ALA A 885 8.26 5.14 38.92
N PHE A 886 9.02 4.33 38.18
CA PHE A 886 8.61 3.00 37.75
C PHE A 886 8.41 2.03 38.92
N ARG A 887 9.32 2.03 39.92
CA ARG A 887 9.17 1.23 41.15
C ARG A 887 7.82 1.50 41.81
N SER A 888 7.47 2.78 41.99
CA SER A 888 6.20 3.19 42.61
C SER A 888 5.00 2.86 41.73
N ALA A 889 4.95 3.44 40.53
CA ALA A 889 3.81 3.38 39.61
C ALA A 889 3.39 1.95 39.26
N PHE A 890 4.36 1.06 39.06
CA PHE A 890 4.12 -0.33 38.67
C PHE A 890 4.10 -1.30 39.85
N LYS A 891 4.46 -0.84 41.07
CA LYS A 891 4.80 -1.70 42.21
C LYS A 891 5.74 -2.83 41.78
N TYR A 892 6.78 -2.45 41.04
CA TYR A 892 7.65 -3.39 40.35
C TYR A 892 8.74 -3.93 41.29
N GLU A 893 8.70 -5.23 41.54
CA GLU A 893 9.64 -5.93 42.42
C GLU A 893 10.83 -6.51 41.65
N GLY A 894 10.74 -6.62 40.31
CA GLY A 894 11.79 -7.17 39.46
C GLY A 894 13.00 -6.24 39.28
N GLU A 895 13.91 -6.66 38.39
CA GLU A 895 15.16 -5.95 38.16
C GLU A 895 14.97 -4.78 37.18
N ILE A 896 15.35 -3.57 37.60
CA ILE A 896 15.39 -2.38 36.75
C ILE A 896 16.82 -2.20 36.24
N LEU A 897 16.97 -2.02 34.93
CA LEU A 897 18.24 -1.84 34.24
C LEU A 897 18.41 -0.38 33.86
N GLU A 898 19.22 0.34 34.63
CA GLU A 898 19.57 1.73 34.36
C GLU A 898 20.63 1.82 33.26
N THR A 899 20.21 1.57 32.03
CA THR A 899 21.11 1.49 30.86
C THR A 899 21.00 2.68 29.92
N GLY A 900 20.08 3.63 30.14
CA GLY A 900 19.64 4.52 29.05
C GLY A 900 18.65 3.80 28.13
N TYR A 901 18.04 4.54 27.19
CA TYR A 901 17.18 3.94 26.18
C TYR A 901 17.94 3.62 24.89
N PRO A 902 17.89 2.37 24.38
CA PRO A 902 18.46 2.00 23.08
C PRO A 902 18.09 2.94 21.92
N ARG A 903 16.88 3.51 21.93
CA ARG A 903 16.44 4.46 20.88
C ARG A 903 17.20 5.80 20.89
N ASN A 904 17.79 6.19 22.02
CA ASN A 904 18.51 7.45 22.15
C ASN A 904 19.99 7.32 21.73
N ASP A 905 20.49 6.09 21.51
CA ASP A 905 21.85 5.88 21.02
C ASP A 905 22.11 6.60 19.68
N LEU A 906 21.06 6.79 18.87
CA LEU A 906 21.13 7.49 17.59
C LEU A 906 21.85 8.85 17.67
N PHE A 907 21.64 9.61 18.75
CA PHE A 907 22.17 10.96 18.91
C PHE A 907 23.67 11.01 19.16
N TYR A 908 24.28 9.89 19.51
CA TYR A 908 25.69 9.78 19.89
C TYR A 908 26.53 9.04 18.84
N ARG A 909 25.93 8.61 17.73
CA ARG A 909 26.62 7.88 16.67
C ARG A 909 27.43 8.81 15.77
N GLU A 910 28.56 8.31 15.29
CA GLU A 910 29.42 9.01 14.32
C GLU A 910 28.73 9.24 12.98
N ASP A 911 27.85 8.33 12.55
CA ASP A 911 27.10 8.43 11.29
C ASP A 911 25.79 9.21 11.39
N SER A 912 25.51 9.84 12.54
CA SER A 912 24.28 10.60 12.78
C SER A 912 24.08 11.74 11.78
N SER A 913 25.14 12.43 11.35
CA SER A 913 25.07 13.50 10.34
C SER A 913 24.64 12.98 8.95
N ILE A 914 25.09 11.78 8.58
CA ILE A 914 24.73 11.11 7.32
C ILE A 914 23.25 10.71 7.37
N ILE A 915 22.81 10.15 8.50
CA ILE A 915 21.39 9.79 8.71
C ILE A 915 20.53 11.06 8.66
N ALA A 916 20.93 12.14 9.34
CA ALA A 916 20.20 13.41 9.33
C ALA A 916 20.01 13.94 7.90
N LYS A 917 21.08 13.95 7.09
CA LYS A 917 21.01 14.38 5.69
C LYS A 917 20.05 13.52 4.87
N SER A 918 20.12 12.20 5.01
CA SER A 918 19.19 11.27 4.33
C SER A 918 17.73 11.50 4.74
N VAL A 919 17.46 11.78 6.01
CA VAL A 919 16.10 12.08 6.49
C VAL A 919 15.60 13.42 5.94
N MET A 920 16.44 14.45 5.89
CA MET A 920 16.09 15.76 5.29
C MET A 920 15.76 15.64 3.81
N GLU A 921 16.58 14.90 3.04
CA GLU A 921 16.35 14.64 1.61
C GLU A 921 15.05 13.86 1.40
N LYS A 922 14.80 12.83 2.21
CA LYS A 922 13.56 12.03 2.17
C LYS A 922 12.31 12.85 2.48
N LEU A 923 12.43 13.86 3.34
CA LEU A 923 11.35 14.79 3.67
C LEU A 923 11.29 15.99 2.71
N LYS A 924 12.19 16.07 1.72
CA LYS A 924 12.29 17.18 0.74
C LYS A 924 12.47 18.55 1.40
N ILE A 925 13.23 18.60 2.50
CA ILE A 925 13.53 19.85 3.20
C ILE A 925 14.55 20.64 2.37
N PRO A 926 14.30 21.93 2.03
CA PRO A 926 15.23 22.74 1.24
C PRO A 926 16.59 22.89 1.93
N LYS A 927 17.66 22.86 1.13
CA LYS A 927 19.04 23.04 1.65
C LYS A 927 19.16 24.40 2.36
N GLY A 928 19.75 24.40 3.56
CA GLY A 928 20.00 25.60 4.35
C GLY A 928 18.86 26.01 5.29
N LYS A 929 17.65 25.44 5.17
CA LYS A 929 16.57 25.67 6.13
C LYS A 929 16.84 24.94 7.44
N LYS A 930 16.53 25.59 8.57
CA LYS A 930 16.46 25.00 9.90
C LYS A 930 15.10 24.32 10.11
N VAL A 931 15.00 23.44 11.10
CA VAL A 931 13.82 22.59 11.30
C VAL A 931 13.22 22.78 12.69
N ILE A 932 11.94 23.13 12.75
CA ILE A 932 11.13 23.18 13.96
C ILE A 932 10.25 21.94 14.00
N LEU A 933 10.31 21.16 15.08
CA LEU A 933 9.39 20.04 15.29
C LEU A 933 8.33 20.43 16.31
N TYR A 934 7.07 20.40 15.90
CA TYR A 934 5.94 20.54 16.81
C TYR A 934 5.31 19.19 17.13
N ALA A 935 5.41 18.78 18.40
CA ALA A 935 4.95 17.48 18.89
C ALA A 935 4.11 17.62 20.19
N PRO A 936 2.83 18.06 20.09
CA PRO A 936 1.97 18.26 21.25
C PRO A 936 1.39 16.94 21.81
N THR A 937 0.96 16.96 23.07
CA THR A 937 0.24 15.83 23.67
C THR A 937 -1.24 15.80 23.28
N PHE A 938 -1.79 14.57 23.24
CA PHE A 938 -3.21 14.34 22.97
C PHE A 938 -4.10 14.91 24.08
N ARG A 939 -5.21 15.56 23.70
CA ARG A 939 -6.21 16.13 24.60
C ARG A 939 -7.54 15.36 24.50
N ASP A 940 -8.01 14.78 25.62
CA ASP A 940 -9.24 13.98 25.67
C ASP A 940 -10.52 14.83 25.51
N ASN A 941 -10.48 16.12 25.83
CA ASN A 941 -11.61 17.06 25.82
C ASN A 941 -11.98 17.58 24.42
N GLN A 942 -11.14 17.42 23.40
CA GLN A 942 -11.39 17.90 22.03
C GLN A 942 -12.18 16.87 21.19
N THR A 943 -13.37 16.47 21.65
CA THR A 943 -14.22 15.47 20.97
C THR A 943 -15.41 16.16 20.25
N SER A 944 -15.50 16.07 18.92
CA SER A 944 -16.70 16.50 18.19
C SER A 944 -17.84 15.46 18.27
N LYS A 945 -19.09 15.92 18.11
CA LYS A 945 -20.40 15.20 18.19
C LYS A 945 -20.50 13.86 17.42
N ASN A 946 -19.49 13.49 16.61
CA ASN A 946 -19.43 12.27 15.80
C ASN A 946 -18.28 11.30 16.16
N ASN A 947 -17.63 11.41 17.33
CA ASN A 947 -16.37 10.69 17.63
C ASN A 947 -15.26 10.97 16.61
N LYS A 948 -15.33 12.13 15.93
CA LYS A 948 -14.26 12.63 15.08
C LYS A 948 -13.50 13.67 15.89
N PHE A 949 -12.26 13.35 16.24
CA PHE A 949 -11.34 14.31 16.85
C PHE A 949 -10.89 15.26 15.74
N ILE A 950 -11.09 16.56 15.96
CA ILE A 950 -10.54 17.64 15.13
C ILE A 950 -9.59 18.37 16.07
N PHE A 951 -8.31 18.39 15.72
CA PHE A 951 -7.32 19.22 16.40
C PHE A 951 -7.16 20.47 15.55
N GLU A 952 -7.53 21.60 16.12
CA GLU A 952 -7.27 22.91 15.56
C GLU A 952 -5.92 23.36 16.11
N LEU A 953 -4.98 23.71 15.23
CA LEU A 953 -3.72 24.34 15.64
C LEU A 953 -4.07 25.66 16.32
N LYS A 954 -3.55 25.88 17.53
CA LYS A 954 -3.87 27.07 18.33
C LYS A 954 -2.95 28.26 18.05
N PHE A 955 -1.95 28.07 17.20
CA PHE A 955 -1.10 29.13 16.67
C PHE A 955 -1.42 29.40 15.20
N ASP A 956 -1.14 30.63 14.79
CA ASP A 956 -1.40 31.15 13.45
C ASP A 956 -0.28 30.75 12.48
N LEU A 957 -0.61 29.88 11.52
CA LEU A 957 0.34 29.39 10.53
C LEU A 957 0.76 30.45 9.50
N GLU A 958 -0.13 31.40 9.20
CA GLU A 958 0.16 32.49 8.26
C GLU A 958 1.23 33.40 8.84
N ARG A 959 1.02 33.87 10.07
CA ARG A 959 2.02 34.68 10.78
C ARG A 959 3.34 33.94 10.99
N MET A 960 3.30 32.65 11.33
CA MET A 960 4.53 31.86 11.47
C MET A 960 5.28 31.72 10.14
N LYS A 961 4.57 31.58 9.01
CA LYS A 961 5.18 31.52 7.69
C LYS A 961 5.83 32.85 7.31
N GLU A 962 5.14 33.97 7.53
CA GLU A 962 5.66 35.31 7.24
C GLU A 962 6.97 35.59 7.98
N GLU A 963 7.05 35.24 9.26
CA GLU A 963 8.20 35.62 10.11
C GLU A 963 9.33 34.56 10.12
N LEU A 964 8.99 33.28 9.96
CA LEU A 964 9.95 32.17 10.08
C LEU A 964 10.17 31.39 8.78
N GLY A 965 9.29 31.55 7.79
CA GLY A 965 9.26 30.72 6.59
C GLY A 965 10.51 30.84 5.73
N ASP A 966 11.24 31.95 5.80
CA ASP A 966 12.50 32.17 5.07
C ASP A 966 13.69 31.39 5.65
N GLU A 967 13.69 31.09 6.95
CA GLU A 967 14.78 30.36 7.60
C GLU A 967 14.40 28.94 8.04
N TYR A 968 13.13 28.70 8.35
CA TYR A 968 12.68 27.49 9.03
C TYR A 968 11.64 26.70 8.21
N ILE A 969 11.57 25.40 8.50
CA ILE A 969 10.49 24.50 8.13
C ILE A 969 9.82 23.96 9.39
N LEU A 970 8.49 23.88 9.40
CA LEU A 970 7.69 23.37 10.51
C LEU A 970 7.24 21.92 10.26
N LEU A 971 7.74 20.98 11.06
CA LEU A 971 7.31 19.59 11.06
C LEU A 971 6.18 19.36 12.08
N LEU A 972 5.02 18.92 11.60
CA LEU A 972 3.87 18.61 12.44
C LEU A 972 3.80 17.11 12.78
N ARG A 973 4.04 16.78 14.05
CA ARG A 973 3.97 15.40 14.58
C ARG A 973 2.75 15.22 15.49
N MET A 974 1.58 15.02 14.89
CA MET A 974 0.32 14.87 15.61
C MET A 974 0.07 13.43 16.06
N HIS A 975 -0.73 13.26 17.12
CA HIS A 975 -1.14 11.94 17.59
C HIS A 975 -1.93 11.17 16.52
N VAL A 976 -1.76 9.84 16.45
CA VAL A 976 -2.32 8.95 15.39
C VAL A 976 -3.85 9.05 15.23
N VAL A 977 -4.56 9.44 16.29
CA VAL A 977 -6.02 9.63 16.27
C VAL A 977 -6.43 10.88 15.48
N ILE A 978 -5.55 11.88 15.45
CA ILE A 978 -5.76 13.20 14.83
C ILE A 978 -5.12 13.24 13.43
N SER A 979 -3.95 12.62 13.27
CA SER A 979 -3.11 12.72 12.08
C SER A 979 -3.79 12.36 10.75
N ASN A 980 -4.76 11.45 10.77
CA ASN A 980 -5.50 11.02 9.57
C ASN A 980 -6.50 12.06 9.02
N ASN A 981 -6.73 13.15 9.75
CA ASN A 981 -7.66 14.21 9.38
C ASN A 981 -7.00 15.58 9.16
N LEU A 982 -5.68 15.70 9.33
CA LEU A 982 -4.98 16.97 9.13
C LEU A 982 -4.68 17.14 7.63
N SER A 983 -5.37 18.07 6.97
CA SER A 983 -5.01 18.58 5.65
C SER A 983 -4.26 19.90 5.81
N ILE A 984 -3.07 19.99 5.24
CA ILE A 984 -2.32 21.24 5.14
C ILE A 984 -2.85 21.96 3.88
N PRO A 985 -3.31 23.22 3.96
CA PRO A 985 -3.66 24.02 2.79
C PRO A 985 -2.48 24.17 1.84
N SER A 986 -2.74 24.28 0.54
CA SER A 986 -1.70 24.34 -0.49
C SER A 986 -0.75 25.51 -0.30
N GLU A 987 -1.21 26.64 0.25
CA GLU A 987 -0.37 27.82 0.49
C GLU A 987 0.72 27.60 1.56
N PHE A 988 0.67 26.51 2.33
CA PHE A 988 1.66 26.21 3.39
C PHE A 988 2.56 25.00 3.08
N GLU A 989 2.46 24.37 1.91
CA GLU A 989 3.22 23.15 1.57
C GLU A 989 4.74 23.38 1.49
N ASP A 990 5.18 24.62 1.26
CA ASP A 990 6.57 25.07 1.24
C ASP A 990 7.16 25.33 2.64
N PHE A 991 6.31 25.47 3.66
CA PHE A 991 6.71 25.77 5.05
C PHE A 991 6.41 24.63 6.02
N VAL A 992 5.29 23.91 5.84
CA VAL A 992 4.74 22.96 6.80
C VAL A 992 4.71 21.54 6.23
N ILE A 993 5.28 20.58 6.97
CA ILE A 993 5.31 19.16 6.58
C ILE A 993 4.62 18.31 7.65
N ASN A 994 3.58 17.56 7.25
CA ASN A 994 2.93 16.60 8.15
C ASN A 994 3.74 15.30 8.26
N VAL A 995 4.52 15.19 9.33
CA VAL A 995 5.36 14.02 9.62
C VAL A 995 4.70 13.02 10.56
N SER A 996 3.39 13.09 10.81
CA SER A 996 2.68 12.23 11.78
C SER A 996 2.72 10.73 11.46
N ASN A 997 2.90 10.37 10.18
CA ASN A 997 3.01 8.97 9.73
C ASN A 997 4.45 8.48 9.62
N TYR A 998 5.44 9.33 9.90
CA TYR A 998 6.85 8.95 9.91
C TYR A 998 7.10 7.87 10.98
N SER A 999 7.85 6.82 10.66
CA SER A 999 7.92 5.62 11.51
C SER A 999 8.65 5.85 12.83
N ASP A 1000 9.84 6.46 12.76
CA ASP A 1000 10.74 6.63 13.90
C ASP A 1000 10.90 8.12 14.24
N ILE A 1001 10.50 8.50 15.46
CA ILE A 1001 10.54 9.91 15.88
C ILE A 1001 11.96 10.34 16.27
N GLN A 1002 12.87 9.41 16.57
CA GLN A 1002 14.26 9.76 16.89
C GLN A 1002 14.99 10.37 15.69
N GLU A 1003 14.70 9.88 14.48
CA GLU A 1003 15.19 10.46 13.23
C GLU A 1003 14.68 11.89 13.01
N LEU A 1004 13.44 12.19 13.45
CA LEU A 1004 12.91 13.55 13.40
C LEU A 1004 13.60 14.45 14.42
N TYR A 1005 13.83 13.98 15.65
CA TYR A 1005 14.61 14.74 16.64
C TYR A 1005 16.00 15.07 16.13
N LEU A 1006 16.66 14.10 15.47
CA LEU A 1006 18.01 14.25 14.95
C LEU A 1006 18.12 15.39 13.93
N ILE A 1007 17.09 15.63 13.10
CA ILE A 1007 17.08 16.73 12.11
C ILE A 1007 16.52 18.04 12.65
N SER A 1008 15.91 18.06 13.84
CA SER A 1008 15.19 19.24 14.36
C SER A 1008 16.10 20.14 15.18
N ASP A 1009 16.17 21.41 14.83
CA ASP A 1009 16.92 22.44 15.54
C ASP A 1009 16.19 22.93 16.80
N ILE A 1010 14.85 22.92 16.77
CA ILE A 1010 13.99 23.35 17.87
C ILE A 1010 12.86 22.33 18.06
N LEU A 1011 12.60 21.93 19.29
CA LEU A 1011 11.39 21.20 19.66
C LEU A 1011 10.38 22.15 20.30
N ILE A 1012 9.18 22.23 19.72
CA ILE A 1012 8.00 22.82 20.37
C ILE A 1012 7.12 21.67 20.88
N THR A 1013 6.88 21.63 22.18
CA THR A 1013 6.02 20.62 22.82
C THR A 1013 5.25 21.21 24.00
N ASP A 1014 4.55 20.37 24.75
CA ASP A 1014 3.80 20.75 25.93
C ASP A 1014 4.13 19.78 27.09
N TYR A 1015 3.15 19.06 27.64
CA TYR A 1015 3.32 18.07 28.71
C TYR A 1015 3.71 16.69 28.17
N SER A 1016 4.66 16.63 27.25
CA SER A 1016 5.04 15.41 26.56
C SER A 1016 6.32 14.80 27.12
N SER A 1017 6.39 13.46 27.20
CA SER A 1017 7.64 12.78 27.59
C SER A 1017 8.74 12.92 26.53
N VAL A 1018 8.41 13.38 25.32
CA VAL A 1018 9.38 13.56 24.23
C VAL A 1018 10.49 14.56 24.57
N MET A 1019 10.24 15.50 25.48
CA MET A 1019 11.24 16.47 25.92
C MET A 1019 12.47 15.80 26.55
N PHE A 1020 12.28 14.68 27.27
CA PHE A 1020 13.38 13.96 27.91
C PHE A 1020 14.27 13.25 26.88
N ASP A 1021 13.67 12.71 25.81
CA ASP A 1021 14.43 12.08 24.73
C ASP A 1021 15.15 13.15 23.89
N PHE A 1022 14.47 14.26 23.56
CA PHE A 1022 15.03 15.34 22.76
C PHE A 1022 16.17 16.07 23.47
N ALA A 1023 16.16 16.14 24.82
CA ALA A 1023 17.23 16.76 25.60
C ALA A 1023 18.62 16.12 25.38
N ASN A 1024 18.68 14.88 24.87
CA ASN A 1024 19.93 14.25 24.45
C ASN A 1024 20.60 14.95 23.26
N THR A 1025 19.83 15.65 22.42
CA THR A 1025 20.36 16.44 21.29
C THR A 1025 21.06 17.74 21.72
N ALA A 1026 20.87 18.16 22.98
CA ALA A 1026 21.32 19.44 23.52
C ALA A 1026 20.78 20.68 22.78
N ARG A 1027 19.63 20.56 22.12
CA ARG A 1027 18.97 21.65 21.37
C ARG A 1027 17.79 22.26 22.14
N PRO A 1028 17.44 23.53 21.88
CA PRO A 1028 16.36 24.23 22.59
C PRO A 1028 15.01 23.50 22.54
N ILE A 1029 14.30 23.54 23.68
CA ILE A 1029 12.95 23.02 23.85
C ILE A 1029 12.05 24.18 24.28
N LEU A 1030 10.96 24.40 23.55
CA LEU A 1030 9.98 25.45 23.82
C LEU A 1030 8.65 24.81 24.23
N TYR A 1031 8.02 25.34 25.27
CA TYR A 1031 6.81 24.75 25.84
C TYR A 1031 5.58 25.57 25.49
N TYR A 1032 4.85 25.18 24.45
CA TYR A 1032 3.58 25.81 24.08
C TYR A 1032 2.43 25.29 24.95
N THR A 1033 2.23 25.95 26.07
CA THR A 1033 1.35 25.54 27.17
C THR A 1033 0.20 26.54 27.35
N TYR A 1034 -0.56 26.77 26.27
CA TYR A 1034 -1.73 27.65 26.23
C TYR A 1034 -2.83 27.25 27.24
N ASP A 1035 -2.80 26.01 27.73
CA ASP A 1035 -3.79 25.42 28.64
C ASP A 1035 -3.18 24.93 29.97
N LEU A 1036 -2.04 25.50 30.40
CA LEU A 1036 -1.29 25.04 31.60
C LEU A 1036 -2.15 25.02 32.87
N GLU A 1037 -2.92 26.07 33.10
CA GLU A 1037 -3.75 26.25 34.29
C GLU A 1037 -4.80 25.13 34.39
N ASP A 1038 -5.53 24.88 33.30
CA ASP A 1038 -6.50 23.78 33.22
C ASP A 1038 -5.84 22.39 33.34
N TYR A 1039 -4.65 22.23 32.76
CA TYR A 1039 -3.96 20.94 32.74
C TYR A 1039 -3.43 20.54 34.11
N ARG A 1040 -2.80 21.48 34.82
CA ARG A 1040 -2.23 21.29 36.16
C ARG A 1040 -3.31 20.96 37.19
N ASP A 1041 -4.42 21.69 37.14
CA ASP A 1041 -5.38 21.68 38.23
C ASP A 1041 -6.48 20.61 38.06
N ASN A 1042 -6.72 20.09 36.84
CA ASN A 1042 -7.88 19.21 36.57
C ASN A 1042 -7.58 17.84 35.91
N ILE A 1043 -6.39 17.59 35.33
CA ILE A 1043 -6.22 16.44 34.40
C ILE A 1043 -5.33 15.32 34.98
N ARG A 1044 -4.07 15.57 35.38
CA ARG A 1044 -3.15 14.59 36.02
C ARG A 1044 -1.99 15.29 36.75
N GLY A 1045 -1.61 14.80 37.94
CA GLY A 1045 -0.40 15.26 38.63
C GLY A 1045 0.91 14.88 37.90
N PHE A 1046 1.96 15.68 38.08
CA PHE A 1046 3.31 15.41 37.60
C PHE A 1046 4.20 14.78 38.69
N TYR A 1047 5.23 14.05 38.28
CA TYR A 1047 6.28 13.54 39.17
C TYR A 1047 7.39 14.59 39.44
N MET A 1048 7.66 15.44 38.46
CA MET A 1048 8.62 16.56 38.55
C MET A 1048 7.88 17.89 38.73
N ASP A 1049 8.57 18.89 39.31
CA ASP A 1049 8.08 20.26 39.35
C ASP A 1049 8.31 20.91 37.98
N PHE A 1050 7.33 20.76 37.08
CA PHE A 1050 7.46 21.14 35.68
C PHE A 1050 7.84 22.62 35.50
N GLU A 1051 7.20 23.53 36.24
CA GLU A 1051 7.43 24.97 36.16
C GLU A 1051 8.85 25.37 36.60
N LYS A 1052 9.44 24.65 37.57
CA LYS A 1052 10.80 24.92 38.09
C LYS A 1052 11.90 24.18 37.35
N GLU A 1053 11.62 23.05 36.74
CA GLU A 1053 12.66 22.18 36.17
C GLU A 1053 12.71 22.17 34.63
N ALA A 1054 11.62 22.51 33.92
CA ALA A 1054 11.60 22.49 32.45
C ALA A 1054 12.73 23.33 31.81
N PRO A 1055 13.54 22.81 30.89
CA PRO A 1055 14.75 23.46 30.37
C PRO A 1055 14.50 24.52 29.29
N GLY A 1056 13.35 25.21 29.33
CA GLY A 1056 12.98 26.20 28.33
C GLY A 1056 11.76 27.04 28.71
N PRO A 1057 11.40 28.04 27.90
CA PRO A 1057 10.33 28.98 28.20
C PRO A 1057 8.94 28.38 27.98
N PHE A 1058 7.96 28.89 28.75
CA PHE A 1058 6.54 28.60 28.60
C PHE A 1058 5.89 29.68 27.74
N LEU A 1059 5.24 29.27 26.66
CA LEU A 1059 4.67 30.12 25.62
C LEU A 1059 3.16 29.91 25.58
N LYS A 1060 2.39 30.99 25.42
CA LYS A 1060 0.92 30.95 25.39
C LYS A 1060 0.35 31.40 24.04
N THR A 1061 1.04 32.26 23.31
CA THR A 1061 0.57 32.86 22.05
C THR A 1061 1.47 32.52 20.86
N THR A 1062 1.01 32.82 19.64
CA THR A 1062 1.83 32.70 18.42
C THR A 1062 3.00 33.68 18.45
N GLU A 1063 2.75 34.89 18.96
CA GLU A 1063 3.73 35.96 19.09
C GLU A 1063 4.88 35.56 20.03
N ASP A 1064 4.56 34.90 21.15
CA ASP A 1064 5.57 34.36 22.07
C ASP A 1064 6.49 33.36 21.36
N ILE A 1065 5.93 32.52 20.48
CA ILE A 1065 6.69 31.53 19.70
C ILE A 1065 7.64 32.24 18.74
N ILE A 1066 7.12 33.18 17.95
CA ILE A 1066 7.91 33.91 16.96
C ILE A 1066 9.05 34.68 17.65
N GLU A 1067 8.75 35.48 18.67
CA GLU A 1067 9.75 36.27 19.39
C GLU A 1067 10.86 35.39 19.99
N THR A 1068 10.48 34.25 20.58
CA THR A 1068 11.41 33.30 21.19
C THR A 1068 12.32 32.65 20.15
N ILE A 1069 11.78 32.27 18.98
CA ILE A 1069 12.56 31.63 17.91
C ILE A 1069 13.49 32.63 17.23
N THR A 1070 13.04 33.86 16.96
CA THR A 1070 13.88 34.92 16.38
C THR A 1070 15.04 35.28 17.32
N ASN A 1071 14.88 35.10 18.63
CA ASN A 1071 15.92 35.37 19.65
C ASN A 1071 16.51 34.08 20.27
N ILE A 1072 16.51 32.96 19.54
CA ILE A 1072 16.82 31.63 20.11
C ILE A 1072 18.19 31.55 20.80
N ASP A 1073 19.21 32.25 20.31
CA ASP A 1073 20.55 32.24 20.92
C ASP A 1073 20.56 32.88 22.31
N LYS A 1074 19.79 33.95 22.51
CA LYS A 1074 19.61 34.59 23.81
C LYS A 1074 18.87 33.66 24.78
N ILE A 1075 17.84 32.98 24.29
CA ILE A 1075 17.08 32.00 25.07
C ILE A 1075 17.98 30.83 25.48
N ASN A 1076 18.81 30.31 24.58
CA ASN A 1076 19.78 29.26 24.88
C ASN A 1076 20.76 29.68 25.98
N MET A 1077 21.26 30.92 25.96
CA MET A 1077 22.12 31.44 27.02
C MET A 1077 21.38 31.57 28.35
N GLN A 1078 20.14 32.08 28.34
CA GLN A 1078 19.32 32.24 29.54
C GLN A 1078 18.99 30.91 30.22
N TYR A 1079 18.72 29.85 29.45
CA TYR A 1079 18.33 28.55 29.99
C TYR A 1079 19.49 27.55 30.13
N LYS A 1080 20.73 27.94 29.79
CA LYS A 1080 21.90 27.04 29.74
C LYS A 1080 22.13 26.22 31.02
N GLU A 1081 22.11 26.87 32.18
CA GLU A 1081 22.32 26.20 33.48
C GLU A 1081 21.19 25.20 33.78
N ARG A 1082 19.95 25.65 33.62
CA ARG A 1082 18.76 24.83 33.85
C ARG A 1082 18.69 23.64 32.90
N TYR A 1083 19.08 23.83 31.64
CA TYR A 1083 19.22 22.76 30.67
C TYR A 1083 20.30 21.76 31.08
N GLY A 1084 21.45 22.23 31.57
CA GLY A 1084 22.52 21.39 32.11
C GLY A 1084 22.05 20.48 33.24
N LEU A 1085 21.38 21.06 34.25
CA LEU A 1085 20.79 20.33 35.38
C LEU A 1085 19.73 19.33 34.93
N PHE A 1086 18.89 19.71 33.96
CA PHE A 1086 17.90 18.82 33.37
C PHE A 1086 18.55 17.61 32.69
N ARG A 1087 19.58 17.83 31.87
CA ARG A 1087 20.32 16.72 31.23
C ARG A 1087 21.01 15.82 32.24
N GLU A 1088 21.65 16.40 33.26
CA GLU A 1088 22.31 15.61 34.31
C GLU A 1088 21.31 14.69 35.02
N LYS A 1089 20.16 15.24 35.40
CA LYS A 1089 19.12 14.49 36.13
C LYS A 1089 18.39 13.46 35.28
N TYR A 1090 18.03 13.80 34.04
CA TYR A 1090 17.13 12.98 33.22
C TYR A 1090 17.82 12.19 32.10
N CYS A 1091 19.00 12.63 31.66
CA CYS A 1091 19.78 12.05 30.55
C CYS A 1091 21.16 11.56 30.99
N GLY A 1092 21.55 11.67 32.27
CA GLY A 1092 22.93 11.45 32.73
C GLY A 1092 23.54 10.06 32.46
N ILE A 1093 22.73 9.06 32.10
CA ILE A 1093 23.18 7.69 31.77
C ILE A 1093 23.40 7.50 30.26
N GLU A 1094 22.82 8.37 29.43
CA GLU A 1094 22.80 8.26 27.97
C GLU A 1094 24.17 8.67 27.40
N ASP A 1095 24.89 7.68 26.85
CA ASP A 1095 26.25 7.82 26.30
C ASP A 1095 26.41 7.17 24.91
N GLY A 1096 25.29 6.81 24.27
CA GLY A 1096 25.30 6.08 23.00
C GLY A 1096 25.53 4.57 23.09
N LYS A 1097 25.60 4.01 24.30
CA LYS A 1097 25.92 2.59 24.53
C LYS A 1097 24.78 1.83 25.21
N ALA A 1098 23.56 2.38 25.26
CA ALA A 1098 22.43 1.71 25.91
C ALA A 1098 22.12 0.36 25.25
N THR A 1099 22.10 0.31 23.91
CA THR A 1099 21.92 -0.92 23.15
C THR A 1099 23.05 -1.90 23.44
N GLN A 1100 24.30 -1.44 23.45
CA GLN A 1100 25.46 -2.28 23.76
C GLN A 1100 25.36 -2.91 25.15
N ARG A 1101 25.00 -2.14 26.19
CA ARG A 1101 24.81 -2.68 27.56
C ARG A 1101 23.75 -3.78 27.60
N ILE A 1102 22.66 -3.62 26.84
CA ILE A 1102 21.61 -4.67 26.73
C ILE A 1102 22.14 -5.89 25.99
N MET A 1103 22.89 -5.69 24.91
CA MET A 1103 23.53 -6.77 24.17
C MET A 1103 24.48 -7.57 25.05
N ASP A 1104 25.33 -6.87 25.79
CA ASP A 1104 26.37 -7.49 26.61
C ASP A 1104 25.76 -8.24 27.81
N LYS A 1105 24.61 -7.78 28.32
CA LYS A 1105 23.91 -8.47 29.41
C LYS A 1105 23.20 -9.75 28.97
N PHE A 1106 22.62 -9.78 27.78
CA PHE A 1106 21.68 -10.85 27.39
C PHE A 1106 22.12 -11.72 26.21
N PHE A 1107 23.04 -11.22 25.37
CA PHE A 1107 23.33 -11.77 24.05
C PHE A 1107 24.84 -11.87 23.76
N ASN A 1108 25.67 -11.98 24.81
CA ASN A 1108 27.09 -12.33 24.64
C ASN A 1108 27.24 -13.74 24.07
N ASP A 1109 27.99 -13.85 22.98
CA ASP A 1109 28.52 -15.12 22.47
C ASP A 1109 29.83 -15.47 23.16
#